data_AF-A0A2N2IM81-F1
#
_entry.id   AF-A0A2N2IM81-F1
#
_cell.length_a   1.000
_cell.length_b   1.000
_cell.length_c   1.000
_cell.angle_alpha   90.00
_cell.angle_beta   90.00
_cell.angle_gamma   90.00
#
_symmetry.space_group_name_H-M   'P 1'
#
loop_
_entity.id
_entity.type
_entity.pdbx_description
1 polymer ?
#
loop_
_entity_poly.entity_id
_entity_poly.type
_entity_poly.pdbx_seq_one_letter_code
_entity_poly.pdbx_strand_id
1 'polypeptide(L)'
;MRKWFILSLSVLFFFGCDPDSKTKSEICNDNIDNDGDGFVDCADPGCFGQAGGPTGQLCQSQESRCDDEFDNDADGDVDCDDTDCAASCGAVEICDNTTDDDGDGDIDCDDADCVDDPACTGGEICDNTIDDDGDGDIDCDDADCAAATNCLPVEVCNDGIDNDGDTDVDCADTDCLGQQGAGGLCQATETACDDSFDNDADGDVDCTDDDCAGDAACQGPVEICSTVGDEDGDSLPDCQDPECNNQAGPGGGTCQTTETSCADSYDNDGDGDTDCADADCAAECITAGSLVITEIMKDPNVVADSAGEWFEVTNTSGATIDLAGLVIFSSSSGGEETHVIASSVPVAAGARVVLGISGDTGLNGGVTVGYVYTGITFNNTSDDLVGLRTAGGTVIDQVAFPAATFPGFAGWAMQLDSAHTTAADNDTAAYWCPSRVKYNTFDMGTPGVANHTCALESVCNDTIDNDGDGNVDCADFGCAHAANCSTAAAPVAGSLIVTEIMANPGVGTPNYQYEWFEVSNPTAGPVELNGLTICDDTPTRYCFLVHFGVSTPLAAGAKAIFVSDSTVWTGFSGTLFAYGPAIQLGNAADAVQIFSGVTLIDAVVFDAAWPFATAGRAVQFSSSATQDNTANDAVANWCVAFAEYDAVNHLLGTPAAANRDCNMNETICNDNLDNDGDGQIDCADANCLGQTGSLGEVCQATETTCDDGFDNDRDGQIDCADANCAGMPGPGGINCPSGSMTLFFSEYIEGSSNNKAFEIYNPFGTAFDLSTCQVKLYANGSATATTTANLTGTLASHDVYVICNSSSNAGILAVCDLQNGTANYNGDDALELICGGVTVDVIGQIGFDPGTEWVSGGVSTLNQTLQRKCAITNGDAIGSDAFDPSVQWNTFAIDTITGLGSHATCK
;
A
#
# COMPACT_ATOMS: atom_id res chain seq x y z
N MET A 1 -44.45 8.81 -30.28
CA MET A 1 -45.25 8.04 -29.30
C MET A 1 -44.23 7.51 -28.30
N ARG A 2 -43.85 8.23 -27.24
CA ARG A 2 -44.57 8.45 -25.97
C ARG A 2 -45.08 7.14 -25.34
N LYS A 3 -44.32 6.71 -24.31
CA LYS A 3 -44.73 5.97 -23.10
C LYS A 3 -45.14 4.50 -23.31
N TRP A 4 -44.92 3.74 -22.24
CA TRP A 4 -45.22 2.31 -22.01
C TRP A 4 -44.08 1.35 -22.33
N PHE A 5 -43.10 1.25 -21.42
CA PHE A 5 -42.56 0.00 -20.89
C PHE A 5 -41.65 0.33 -19.69
N ILE A 6 -42.26 0.88 -18.64
CA ILE A 6 -41.74 0.89 -17.27
C ILE A 6 -42.65 -0.07 -16.52
N LEU A 7 -42.28 -1.35 -16.48
CA LEU A 7 -42.68 -2.36 -15.49
C LEU A 7 -41.98 -3.66 -15.89
N SER A 8 -41.19 -4.23 -14.97
CA SER A 8 -40.47 -5.52 -15.01
C SER A 8 -38.95 -5.41 -15.09
N LEU A 9 -38.30 -4.84 -14.05
CA LEU A 9 -37.03 -5.34 -13.49
C LEU A 9 -36.62 -4.56 -12.22
N SER A 10 -37.43 -4.59 -11.16
CA SER A 10 -36.98 -4.10 -9.83
C SER A 10 -37.71 -4.80 -8.67
N VAL A 11 -38.17 -6.04 -8.89
CA VAL A 11 -38.62 -6.94 -7.81
C VAL A 11 -37.60 -8.07 -7.75
N LEU A 12 -36.39 -7.71 -7.32
CA LEU A 12 -35.29 -8.59 -6.94
C LEU A 12 -34.31 -7.72 -6.11
N PHE A 13 -34.85 -7.10 -5.06
CA PHE A 13 -34.09 -6.44 -3.99
C PHE A 13 -34.63 -7.01 -2.68
N PHE A 14 -34.37 -8.30 -2.46
CA PHE A 14 -34.75 -9.00 -1.22
C PHE A 14 -33.85 -10.21 -0.88
N PHE A 15 -32.60 -10.24 -1.37
CA PHE A 15 -31.51 -10.98 -0.74
C PHE A 15 -30.25 -10.14 -0.91
N GLY A 16 -29.58 -9.86 0.20
CA GLY A 16 -28.55 -8.83 0.33
C GLY A 16 -27.30 -9.18 -0.48
N CYS A 17 -26.77 -8.16 -1.15
CA CYS A 17 -25.34 -7.85 -1.15
C CYS A 17 -25.26 -6.33 -1.12
N ASP A 18 -24.70 -5.81 -0.04
CA ASP A 18 -24.35 -4.40 0.15
C ASP A 18 -23.03 -4.15 -0.59
N PRO A 19 -22.97 -3.26 -1.61
CA PRO A 19 -21.72 -2.98 -2.32
C PRO A 19 -20.63 -2.31 -1.45
N ASP A 20 -20.94 -1.95 -0.20
CA ASP A 20 -19.98 -1.45 0.79
C ASP A 20 -19.32 -2.57 1.64
N SER A 21 -19.61 -3.86 1.39
CA SER A 21 -19.19 -4.94 2.30
C SER A 21 -17.68 -5.25 2.29
N LYS A 22 -16.98 -5.06 1.15
CA LYS A 22 -15.51 -5.29 1.02
C LYS A 22 -14.60 -4.31 1.78
N THR A 23 -15.16 -3.46 2.64
CA THR A 23 -14.39 -2.54 3.50
C THR A 23 -14.73 -2.68 4.99
N LYS A 24 -15.67 -3.56 5.35
CA LYS A 24 -15.94 -3.90 6.74
C LYS A 24 -14.92 -4.95 7.16
N SER A 25 -14.38 -4.80 8.37
CA SER A 25 -13.52 -5.81 8.98
C SER A 25 -14.44 -6.82 9.65
N GLU A 26 -14.16 -8.11 9.45
CA GLU A 26 -14.87 -9.18 10.14
C GLU A 26 -14.70 -9.04 11.67
N ILE A 27 -15.77 -9.33 12.42
CA ILE A 27 -15.74 -9.42 13.88
C ILE A 27 -15.59 -10.89 14.21
N CYS A 28 -14.37 -11.32 14.47
CA CYS A 28 -13.99 -12.73 14.45
C CYS A 28 -14.61 -13.65 15.52
N ASN A 29 -15.56 -13.16 16.35
CA ASN A 29 -16.08 -13.89 17.50
C ASN A 29 -17.58 -13.67 17.77
N ASP A 30 -18.37 -13.36 16.75
CA ASP A 30 -19.81 -13.09 16.92
C ASP A 30 -20.74 -13.97 16.08
N ASN A 31 -20.20 -14.98 15.38
CA ASN A 31 -20.94 -15.94 14.54
C ASN A 31 -21.78 -15.26 13.45
N ILE A 32 -21.36 -14.09 13.00
CA ILE A 32 -22.00 -13.33 11.93
C ILE A 32 -20.97 -13.07 10.83
N ASP A 33 -21.44 -13.06 9.59
CA ASP A 33 -20.67 -12.61 8.42
C ASP A 33 -20.82 -11.08 8.35
N ASN A 34 -19.91 -10.35 8.99
CA ASN A 34 -19.93 -8.90 9.16
C ASN A 34 -19.45 -8.18 7.90
N ASP A 35 -18.57 -8.80 7.11
CA ASP A 35 -18.05 -8.26 5.86
C ASP A 35 -18.75 -8.79 4.59
N GLY A 36 -19.65 -9.76 4.72
CA GLY A 36 -20.56 -10.24 3.69
C GLY A 36 -19.92 -11.13 2.62
N ASP A 37 -18.75 -11.71 2.87
CA ASP A 37 -18.03 -12.55 1.92
C ASP A 37 -18.45 -14.04 1.95
N GLY A 38 -19.25 -14.43 2.95
CA GLY A 38 -19.83 -15.75 3.12
C GLY A 38 -19.13 -16.63 4.16
N PHE A 39 -18.06 -16.15 4.78
CA PHE A 39 -17.37 -16.81 5.88
C PHE A 39 -17.70 -16.12 7.22
N VAL A 40 -17.50 -16.81 8.35
CA VAL A 40 -17.79 -16.29 9.70
C VAL A 40 -16.66 -16.64 10.65
N ASP A 41 -16.34 -15.73 11.56
CA ASP A 41 -15.34 -15.95 12.62
C ASP A 41 -14.01 -16.54 12.10
N CYS A 42 -13.50 -17.63 12.67
CA CYS A 42 -12.22 -18.22 12.25
C CYS A 42 -12.25 -18.91 10.87
N ALA A 43 -13.44 -19.18 10.31
CA ALA A 43 -13.56 -19.64 8.93
C ALA A 43 -13.34 -18.51 7.91
N ASP A 44 -13.34 -17.25 8.36
CA ASP A 44 -13.04 -16.08 7.54
C ASP A 44 -11.51 -15.85 7.47
N PRO A 45 -10.90 -15.84 6.26
CA PRO A 45 -9.47 -15.59 6.10
C PRO A 45 -8.99 -14.24 6.64
N GLY A 46 -9.87 -13.24 6.74
CA GLY A 46 -9.64 -11.94 7.35
C GLY A 46 -9.45 -12.00 8.88
N CYS A 47 -9.80 -13.11 9.51
CA CYS A 47 -9.68 -13.35 10.95
C CYS A 47 -8.41 -14.07 11.38
N PHE A 48 -7.59 -14.57 10.45
CA PHE A 48 -6.34 -15.25 10.79
C PHE A 48 -5.40 -14.36 11.62
N GLY A 49 -4.98 -14.87 12.78
CA GLY A 49 -4.18 -14.16 13.77
C GLY A 49 -4.97 -13.22 14.69
N GLN A 50 -6.30 -13.14 14.56
CA GLN A 50 -7.18 -12.40 15.47
C GLN A 50 -7.88 -13.33 16.47
N ALA A 51 -8.36 -12.77 17.59
CA ALA A 51 -9.04 -13.54 18.62
C ALA A 51 -10.48 -13.86 18.21
N GLY A 52 -10.76 -15.12 17.91
CA GLY A 52 -12.09 -15.59 17.50
C GLY A 52 -12.83 -16.48 18.50
N GLY A 53 -12.10 -17.11 19.42
CA GLY A 53 -12.73 -18.03 20.37
C GLY A 53 -13.49 -17.36 21.52
N PRO A 54 -14.39 -18.09 22.20
CA PRO A 54 -15.22 -17.58 23.29
C PRO A 54 -14.42 -17.11 24.51
N THR A 55 -13.14 -17.49 24.62
CA THR A 55 -12.21 -17.01 25.66
C THR A 55 -11.03 -16.19 25.10
N GLY A 56 -11.06 -15.86 23.80
CA GLY A 56 -10.04 -15.08 23.11
C GLY A 56 -8.93 -15.91 22.47
N GLN A 57 -9.21 -17.19 22.16
CA GLN A 57 -8.35 -18.03 21.33
C GLN A 57 -8.16 -17.42 19.93
N LEU A 58 -7.00 -17.63 19.30
CA LEU A 58 -6.65 -17.01 18.01
C LEU A 58 -7.06 -17.90 16.84
N CYS A 59 -7.61 -17.33 15.78
CA CYS A 59 -7.83 -18.06 14.54
C CYS A 59 -6.50 -18.31 13.82
N GLN A 60 -6.33 -19.49 13.24
CA GLN A 60 -5.12 -20.01 12.63
C GLN A 60 -5.47 -20.63 11.28
N SER A 61 -4.46 -20.94 10.47
CA SER A 61 -4.65 -21.64 9.18
C SER A 61 -4.28 -23.13 9.24
N GLN A 62 -3.81 -23.57 10.42
CA GLN A 62 -3.50 -24.93 10.83
C GLN A 62 -3.56 -24.92 12.36
N GLU A 63 -4.17 -25.93 12.97
CA GLU A 63 -4.32 -25.99 14.41
C GLU A 63 -2.97 -26.26 15.12
N SER A 64 -2.46 -25.26 15.85
CA SER A 64 -1.18 -25.35 16.56
C SER A 64 -1.32 -25.30 18.09
N ARG A 65 -2.55 -25.18 18.61
CA ARG A 65 -2.87 -25.23 20.03
C ARG A 65 -3.81 -26.40 20.24
N CYS A 66 -3.29 -27.43 20.89
CA CYS A 66 -3.91 -28.75 20.93
C CYS A 66 -4.48 -29.06 22.32
N ASP A 67 -4.89 -28.04 23.07
CA ASP A 67 -5.29 -28.16 24.47
C ASP A 67 -6.26 -27.05 24.94
N ASP A 68 -6.96 -26.35 24.02
CA ASP A 68 -7.82 -25.20 24.34
C ASP A 68 -9.30 -25.31 23.93
N GLU A 69 -9.73 -26.51 23.53
CA GLU A 69 -11.09 -26.97 23.17
C GLU A 69 -11.75 -26.12 22.08
N PHE A 70 -10.94 -25.45 21.26
CA PHE A 70 -11.39 -24.51 20.25
C PHE A 70 -10.82 -24.90 18.90
N ASP A 71 -11.67 -24.89 17.88
CA ASP A 71 -11.29 -25.14 16.48
C ASP A 71 -10.62 -23.87 15.93
N ASN A 72 -9.30 -23.79 16.09
CA ASN A 72 -8.52 -22.63 15.75
C ASN A 72 -8.46 -22.38 14.24
N ASP A 73 -8.57 -23.39 13.38
CA ASP A 73 -8.50 -23.23 11.91
C ASP A 73 -9.81 -23.45 11.14
N ALA A 74 -10.87 -23.77 11.87
CA ALA A 74 -12.26 -23.88 11.45
C ALA A 74 -12.55 -25.00 10.44
N ASP A 75 -11.80 -26.10 10.49
CA ASP A 75 -12.00 -27.26 9.62
C ASP A 75 -13.02 -28.29 10.18
N GLY A 76 -13.36 -28.17 11.47
CA GLY A 76 -14.44 -28.88 12.14
C GLY A 76 -13.99 -29.84 13.25
N ASP A 77 -12.70 -30.08 13.41
CA ASP A 77 -12.12 -30.87 14.51
C ASP A 77 -11.46 -29.94 15.56
N VAL A 78 -11.19 -30.43 16.78
CA VAL A 78 -10.59 -29.62 17.87
C VAL A 78 -9.51 -30.37 18.62
N ASP A 79 -8.45 -29.67 19.00
CA ASP A 79 -7.35 -30.16 19.81
C ASP A 79 -6.82 -31.53 19.34
N CYS A 80 -6.83 -32.55 20.20
CA CYS A 80 -6.28 -33.86 19.91
C CYS A 80 -7.13 -34.68 18.92
N ASP A 81 -8.37 -34.25 18.66
CA ASP A 81 -9.21 -34.81 17.60
C ASP A 81 -8.86 -34.21 16.23
N ASP A 82 -8.13 -33.10 16.20
CA ASP A 82 -7.66 -32.44 14.97
C ASP A 82 -6.36 -33.08 14.45
N THR A 83 -6.34 -33.39 13.15
CA THR A 83 -5.19 -33.99 12.46
C THR A 83 -3.93 -33.13 12.48
N ASP A 84 -4.06 -31.80 12.56
CA ASP A 84 -2.94 -30.87 12.68
C ASP A 84 -2.32 -30.88 14.09
N CYS A 85 -3.01 -31.45 15.09
CA CYS A 85 -2.61 -31.47 16.50
C CYS A 85 -2.16 -32.83 17.07
N ALA A 86 -2.21 -33.90 16.27
CA ALA A 86 -1.85 -35.27 16.64
C ALA A 86 -0.46 -35.45 17.27
N ALA A 87 0.47 -34.50 17.12
CA ALA A 87 1.83 -34.58 17.64
C ALA A 87 2.03 -33.98 19.05
N SER A 88 1.05 -33.26 19.62
CA SER A 88 1.26 -32.41 20.80
C SER A 88 0.52 -32.85 22.08
N CYS A 89 -0.41 -33.80 22.02
CA CYS A 89 -1.16 -34.29 23.18
C CYS A 89 -0.48 -35.52 23.82
N GLY A 90 -0.03 -35.40 25.08
CA GLY A 90 0.37 -36.55 25.89
C GLY A 90 1.39 -36.25 27.00
N ALA A 91 0.95 -36.30 28.26
CA ALA A 91 1.79 -36.64 29.42
C ALA A 91 1.38 -38.05 29.87
N VAL A 92 2.36 -38.95 29.99
CA VAL A 92 2.15 -40.41 29.99
C VAL A 92 1.66 -40.96 31.33
N GLU A 93 0.60 -41.77 31.29
CA GLU A 93 0.01 -42.57 32.38
C GLU A 93 0.94 -43.71 32.85
N ILE A 94 0.89 -44.09 34.15
CA ILE A 94 1.68 -45.21 34.70
C ILE A 94 0.75 -46.39 35.00
N CYS A 95 0.64 -47.27 34.02
CA CYS A 95 -0.37 -48.33 33.84
C CYS A 95 -0.42 -49.50 34.85
N ASP A 96 0.22 -49.41 36.02
CA ASP A 96 0.28 -50.50 37.01
C ASP A 96 0.20 -50.07 38.48
N ASN A 97 -0.26 -48.85 38.76
CA ASN A 97 -0.11 -48.24 40.07
C ASN A 97 -1.43 -47.86 40.78
N THR A 98 -2.58 -48.10 40.17
CA THR A 98 -3.95 -47.90 40.70
C THR A 98 -4.32 -46.44 40.97
N THR A 99 -3.66 -45.53 40.27
CA THR A 99 -3.88 -44.08 40.34
C THR A 99 -4.10 -43.57 38.91
N ASP A 100 -4.86 -42.48 38.82
CA ASP A 100 -5.11 -41.73 37.59
C ASP A 100 -4.04 -40.62 37.53
N ASP A 101 -2.92 -40.89 36.83
CA ASP A 101 -1.72 -40.03 36.82
C ASP A 101 -1.77 -38.93 35.76
N ASP A 102 -2.54 -39.09 34.69
CA ASP A 102 -2.80 -38.08 33.67
C ASP A 102 -4.09 -37.28 33.90
N GLY A 103 -4.98 -37.77 34.78
CA GLY A 103 -6.12 -37.06 35.35
C GLY A 103 -7.41 -37.16 34.52
N ASP A 104 -7.50 -38.06 33.55
CA ASP A 104 -8.64 -38.20 32.65
C ASP A 104 -9.85 -38.92 33.29
N GLY A 105 -9.63 -39.59 34.42
CA GLY A 105 -10.64 -40.22 35.26
C GLY A 105 -10.68 -41.75 35.20
N ASP A 106 -9.93 -42.36 34.31
CA ASP A 106 -9.71 -43.80 34.24
C ASP A 106 -8.37 -44.18 34.91
N ILE A 107 -8.16 -45.44 35.29
CA ILE A 107 -6.94 -45.86 36.03
C ILE A 107 -6.36 -47.16 35.44
N ASP A 108 -5.04 -47.23 35.36
CA ASP A 108 -4.27 -48.40 34.88
C ASP A 108 -4.81 -48.95 33.53
N CYS A 109 -5.19 -50.22 33.45
CA CYS A 109 -5.61 -50.88 32.21
C CYS A 109 -7.01 -50.52 31.72
N ASP A 110 -7.79 -49.83 32.56
CA ASP A 110 -9.05 -49.24 32.14
C ASP A 110 -8.81 -47.91 31.40
N ASP A 111 -7.57 -47.39 31.44
CA ASP A 111 -7.11 -46.19 30.75
C ASP A 111 -6.67 -46.51 29.30
N ALA A 112 -7.10 -45.67 28.35
CA ALA A 112 -6.82 -45.86 26.93
C ALA A 112 -5.33 -45.67 26.60
N ASP A 113 -4.61 -44.85 27.36
CA ASP A 113 -3.18 -44.60 27.15
C ASP A 113 -2.31 -45.80 27.57
N CYS A 114 -2.91 -46.79 28.24
CA CYS A 114 -2.28 -48.01 28.73
C CYS A 114 -2.49 -49.25 27.86
N VAL A 115 -3.19 -49.11 26.73
CA VAL A 115 -3.56 -50.23 25.82
C VAL A 115 -2.37 -51.03 25.32
N ASP A 116 -1.19 -50.41 25.18
CA ASP A 116 0.04 -51.09 24.73
C ASP A 116 1.02 -51.42 25.88
N ASP A 117 0.68 -51.11 27.14
CA ASP A 117 1.57 -51.39 28.26
C ASP A 117 1.59 -52.89 28.60
N PRO A 118 2.78 -53.51 28.82
CA PRO A 118 2.91 -54.92 29.17
C PRO A 118 2.13 -55.36 30.42
N ALA A 119 1.74 -54.44 31.31
CA ALA A 119 0.91 -54.75 32.47
C ALA A 119 -0.55 -55.08 32.11
N CYS A 120 -1.03 -54.55 30.98
CA CYS A 120 -2.44 -54.63 30.54
C CYS A 120 -2.64 -55.55 29.32
N THR A 121 -1.55 -55.96 28.67
CA THR A 121 -1.57 -56.75 27.43
C THR A 121 -1.22 -58.24 27.63
N GLY A 122 -1.26 -58.74 28.87
CA GLY A 122 -0.89 -60.12 29.21
C GLY A 122 -2.09 -61.03 29.47
N GLY A 123 -2.76 -61.51 28.41
CA GLY A 123 -3.98 -62.32 28.50
C GLY A 123 -3.85 -63.75 29.07
N GLU A 124 -5.02 -64.33 29.33
CA GLU A 124 -5.30 -65.66 29.89
C GLU A 124 -4.56 -66.81 29.18
N ILE A 125 -4.01 -67.77 29.96
CA ILE A 125 -3.46 -69.01 29.41
C ILE A 125 -4.59 -70.05 29.29
N CYS A 126 -5.19 -70.10 28.11
CA CYS A 126 -6.44 -70.79 27.78
C CYS A 126 -6.52 -72.32 27.90
N ASP A 127 -5.58 -72.99 28.58
CA ASP A 127 -5.56 -74.45 28.75
C ASP A 127 -5.07 -74.96 30.12
N ASN A 128 -4.93 -74.08 31.11
CA ASN A 128 -4.25 -74.38 32.37
C ASN A 128 -5.17 -74.46 33.61
N THR A 129 -6.46 -74.13 33.47
CA THR A 129 -7.52 -74.13 34.51
C THR A 129 -7.35 -73.11 35.64
N ILE A 130 -6.65 -72.00 35.40
CA ILE A 130 -6.35 -70.92 36.34
C ILE A 130 -6.60 -69.57 35.65
N ASP A 131 -7.38 -68.71 36.31
CA ASP A 131 -7.62 -67.29 35.99
C ASP A 131 -6.32 -66.47 36.19
N ASP A 132 -5.60 -66.25 35.09
CA ASP A 132 -4.26 -65.65 35.00
C ASP A 132 -4.29 -64.12 34.84
N ASP A 133 -5.36 -63.52 34.31
CA ASP A 133 -5.56 -62.06 34.22
C ASP A 133 -6.48 -61.49 35.32
N GLY A 134 -7.19 -62.34 36.06
CA GLY A 134 -7.87 -62.02 37.31
C GLY A 134 -9.30 -61.51 37.17
N ASP A 135 -9.93 -61.73 36.00
CA ASP A 135 -11.26 -61.21 35.67
C ASP A 135 -12.41 -62.10 36.21
N GLY A 136 -12.12 -63.37 36.52
CA GLY A 136 -13.01 -64.33 37.19
C GLY A 136 -13.56 -65.47 36.33
N ASP A 137 -13.31 -65.52 35.02
CA ASP A 137 -13.57 -66.66 34.15
C ASP A 137 -12.26 -67.50 33.95
N ILE A 138 -12.32 -68.71 33.35
CA ILE A 138 -11.13 -69.58 33.17
C ILE A 138 -11.16 -70.33 31.83
N ASP A 139 -10.00 -70.49 31.19
CA ASP A 139 -9.80 -71.24 29.93
C ASP A 139 -10.81 -70.87 28.81
N CYS A 140 -11.32 -71.83 28.04
CA CYS A 140 -12.25 -71.57 26.91
C CYS A 140 -13.64 -71.03 27.30
N ASP A 141 -13.95 -70.95 28.60
CA ASP A 141 -15.15 -70.26 29.07
C ASP A 141 -14.88 -68.76 29.28
N ASP A 142 -13.63 -68.34 29.18
CA ASP A 142 -13.13 -66.96 29.23
C ASP A 142 -13.24 -66.26 27.87
N ALA A 143 -13.62 -64.98 27.87
CA ALA A 143 -13.81 -64.20 26.65
C ALA A 143 -12.47 -63.87 25.97
N ASP A 144 -11.40 -63.73 26.74
CA ASP A 144 -10.06 -63.44 26.22
C ASP A 144 -9.44 -64.68 25.55
N CYS A 145 -10.02 -65.86 25.80
CA CYS A 145 -9.70 -67.12 25.12
C CYS A 145 -10.51 -67.41 23.87
N ALA A 146 -11.36 -66.48 23.40
CA ALA A 146 -12.21 -66.69 22.23
C ALA A 146 -11.42 -66.95 20.94
N ALA A 147 -10.21 -66.41 20.81
CA ALA A 147 -9.32 -66.61 19.65
C ALA A 147 -8.29 -67.75 19.86
N ALA A 148 -8.29 -68.40 21.03
CA ALA A 148 -7.33 -69.46 21.31
C ALA A 148 -7.66 -70.69 20.46
N THR A 149 -6.69 -71.17 19.68
CA THR A 149 -6.88 -72.23 18.68
C THR A 149 -7.36 -73.56 19.27
N ASN A 150 -7.19 -73.77 20.58
CA ASN A 150 -7.70 -74.91 21.33
C ASN A 150 -9.19 -74.78 21.73
N CYS A 151 -9.80 -73.61 21.51
CA CYS A 151 -11.16 -73.25 21.88
C CYS A 151 -12.08 -72.96 20.66
N LEU A 152 -11.55 -72.87 19.43
CA LEU A 152 -12.32 -72.72 18.18
C LEU A 152 -12.74 -74.07 17.56
N PRO A 153 -13.90 -74.17 16.85
CA PRO A 153 -14.21 -75.31 15.97
C PRO A 153 -13.26 -75.31 14.76
N VAL A 154 -12.90 -76.49 14.23
CA VAL A 154 -11.90 -76.63 13.15
C VAL A 154 -12.57 -76.82 11.80
N GLU A 155 -12.14 -76.05 10.79
CA GLU A 155 -12.57 -76.16 9.40
C GLU A 155 -12.21 -77.51 8.74
N VAL A 156 -13.09 -78.01 7.85
CA VAL A 156 -12.84 -79.22 7.04
C VAL A 156 -12.55 -78.80 5.60
N CYS A 157 -11.27 -78.60 5.32
CA CYS A 157 -10.73 -77.92 4.13
C CYS A 157 -11.02 -78.50 2.73
N ASN A 158 -11.91 -79.47 2.56
CA ASN A 158 -12.15 -80.11 1.25
C ASN A 158 -13.58 -80.59 1.01
N ASP A 159 -14.56 -80.08 1.75
CA ASP A 159 -15.96 -80.51 1.61
C ASP A 159 -16.92 -79.44 1.09
N GLY A 160 -16.41 -78.23 0.82
CA GLY A 160 -17.13 -77.12 0.19
C GLY A 160 -18.21 -76.52 1.09
N ILE A 161 -18.04 -76.65 2.41
CA ILE A 161 -18.93 -76.14 3.45
C ILE A 161 -18.07 -75.34 4.44
N ASP A 162 -18.66 -74.29 5.00
CA ASP A 162 -18.13 -73.50 6.11
C ASP A 162 -18.48 -74.24 7.42
N ASN A 163 -17.50 -74.89 8.04
CA ASN A 163 -17.64 -75.79 9.19
C ASN A 163 -17.47 -75.06 10.53
N ASP A 164 -16.75 -73.95 10.58
CA ASP A 164 -16.58 -73.12 11.80
C ASP A 164 -17.46 -71.85 11.83
N GLY A 165 -18.08 -71.50 10.71
CA GLY A 165 -19.15 -70.52 10.57
C GLY A 165 -18.68 -69.10 10.24
N ASP A 166 -17.43 -68.93 9.80
CA ASP A 166 -16.81 -67.63 9.52
C ASP A 166 -17.04 -67.09 8.10
N THR A 167 -17.79 -67.85 7.29
CA THR A 167 -18.24 -67.61 5.91
C THR A 167 -17.28 -67.99 4.79
N ASP A 168 -16.04 -68.31 5.10
CA ASP A 168 -15.07 -68.81 4.11
C ASP A 168 -15.15 -70.35 4.05
N VAL A 169 -14.72 -70.94 2.92
CA VAL A 169 -14.86 -72.39 2.68
C VAL A 169 -13.59 -72.97 2.06
N ASP A 170 -13.24 -74.18 2.48
CA ASP A 170 -12.09 -74.93 1.96
C ASP A 170 -10.79 -74.09 1.93
N CYS A 171 -10.08 -73.99 0.79
CA CYS A 171 -8.81 -73.26 0.71
C CYS A 171 -8.95 -71.73 0.76
N ALA A 172 -10.16 -71.19 0.60
CA ALA A 172 -10.41 -69.77 0.83
C ALA A 172 -10.44 -69.42 2.32
N ASP A 173 -10.58 -70.44 3.18
CA ASP A 173 -10.53 -70.30 4.62
C ASP A 173 -9.07 -70.28 5.11
N THR A 174 -8.72 -69.25 5.88
CA THR A 174 -7.35 -69.09 6.40
C THR A 174 -6.93 -70.20 7.36
N ASP A 175 -7.88 -70.87 8.02
CA ASP A 175 -7.61 -72.01 8.91
C ASP A 175 -7.20 -73.27 8.13
N CYS A 176 -7.38 -73.26 6.81
CA CYS A 176 -6.98 -74.32 5.91
C CYS A 176 -5.57 -74.18 5.33
N LEU A 177 -4.85 -73.11 5.67
CA LEU A 177 -3.49 -72.88 5.16
C LEU A 177 -2.53 -74.03 5.52
N GLY A 178 -1.97 -74.69 4.50
CA GLY A 178 -1.08 -75.84 4.64
C GLY A 178 -1.79 -77.18 4.88
N GLN A 179 -3.12 -77.22 4.83
CA GLN A 179 -3.93 -78.45 4.90
C GLN A 179 -4.26 -78.99 3.49
N GLN A 180 -4.72 -80.24 3.42
CA GLN A 180 -5.07 -80.88 2.16
C GLN A 180 -6.49 -80.51 1.72
N GLY A 181 -6.57 -79.64 0.72
CA GLY A 181 -7.80 -79.22 0.05
C GLY A 181 -8.33 -80.21 -1.00
N ALA A 182 -9.47 -79.87 -1.61
CA ALA A 182 -10.12 -80.71 -2.62
C ALA A 182 -9.32 -80.81 -3.94
N GLY A 183 -8.48 -79.81 -4.24
CA GLY A 183 -7.62 -79.72 -5.44
C GLY A 183 -6.13 -79.93 -5.18
N GLY A 184 -5.62 -79.51 -4.02
CA GLY A 184 -4.19 -79.48 -3.72
C GLY A 184 -3.92 -79.24 -2.24
N LEU A 185 -2.68 -78.85 -1.90
CA LEU A 185 -2.39 -78.33 -0.57
C LEU A 185 -2.76 -76.84 -0.60
N CYS A 186 -3.63 -76.37 0.30
CA CYS A 186 -4.00 -74.96 0.34
C CYS A 186 -2.77 -74.12 0.70
N GLN A 187 -2.55 -73.04 -0.03
CA GLN A 187 -1.38 -72.16 0.03
C GLN A 187 -1.83 -70.71 0.23
N ALA A 188 -0.89 -69.84 0.61
CA ALA A 188 -1.16 -68.42 0.78
C ALA A 188 -0.80 -67.60 -0.48
N THR A 189 -0.13 -68.25 -1.42
CA THR A 189 0.31 -67.76 -2.73
C THR A 189 0.44 -69.00 -3.61
N GLU A 190 -0.04 -68.99 -4.85
CA GLU A 190 0.06 -70.12 -5.75
C GLU A 190 1.54 -70.43 -6.07
N THR A 191 2.00 -71.63 -5.69
CA THR A 191 3.37 -72.09 -6.02
C THR A 191 3.40 -73.37 -6.84
N ALA A 192 2.24 -73.97 -7.11
CA ALA A 192 2.09 -75.13 -7.98
C ALA A 192 1.50 -74.71 -9.33
N CYS A 193 2.26 -73.88 -10.04
CA CYS A 193 1.86 -73.17 -11.26
C CYS A 193 1.63 -74.02 -12.53
N ASP A 194 1.44 -75.34 -12.41
CA ASP A 194 1.21 -76.25 -13.54
C ASP A 194 0.23 -77.42 -13.25
N ASP A 195 -0.56 -77.32 -12.18
CA ASP A 195 -1.44 -78.41 -11.72
C ASP A 195 -2.94 -78.18 -11.99
N SER A 196 -3.30 -77.00 -12.50
CA SER A 196 -4.64 -76.55 -12.89
C SER A 196 -5.63 -76.46 -11.74
N PHE A 197 -5.12 -76.19 -10.54
CA PHE A 197 -5.89 -75.87 -9.35
C PHE A 197 -5.53 -74.46 -8.86
N ASP A 198 -6.50 -73.87 -8.18
CA ASP A 198 -6.41 -72.58 -7.50
C ASP A 198 -6.14 -72.92 -6.03
N ASN A 199 -4.87 -72.97 -5.65
CA ASN A 199 -4.44 -73.48 -4.35
C ASN A 199 -4.42 -72.41 -3.27
N ASP A 200 -4.43 -71.12 -3.62
CA ASP A 200 -4.58 -69.99 -2.68
C ASP A 200 -5.95 -69.28 -2.75
N ALA A 201 -6.82 -69.75 -3.64
CA ALA A 201 -8.25 -69.44 -3.72
C ALA A 201 -8.56 -67.98 -4.09
N ASP A 202 -7.68 -67.31 -4.84
CA ASP A 202 -7.87 -65.93 -5.30
C ASP A 202 -8.71 -65.82 -6.59
N GLY A 203 -8.93 -66.96 -7.26
CA GLY A 203 -9.81 -67.13 -8.41
C GLY A 203 -9.09 -67.33 -9.74
N ASP A 204 -7.76 -67.19 -9.79
CA ASP A 204 -6.93 -67.51 -10.95
C ASP A 204 -6.21 -68.87 -10.74
N VAL A 205 -5.66 -69.45 -11.82
CA VAL A 205 -5.01 -70.78 -11.75
C VAL A 205 -3.73 -70.80 -12.57
N ASP A 206 -2.73 -71.57 -12.15
CA ASP A 206 -1.48 -71.78 -12.89
C ASP A 206 -0.89 -70.45 -13.42
N CYS A 207 -0.53 -70.39 -14.70
CA CYS A 207 0.07 -69.21 -15.33
C CYS A 207 -0.89 -68.06 -15.63
N THR A 208 -2.16 -68.19 -15.26
CA THR A 208 -3.09 -67.05 -15.25
C THR A 208 -3.11 -66.34 -13.90
N ASP A 209 -2.43 -66.90 -12.90
CA ASP A 209 -2.25 -66.35 -11.56
C ASP A 209 -1.01 -65.45 -11.49
N ASP A 210 -1.16 -64.26 -10.92
CA ASP A 210 -0.09 -63.26 -10.79
C ASP A 210 1.04 -63.74 -9.86
N ASP A 211 0.75 -64.60 -8.88
CA ASP A 211 1.74 -65.18 -7.98
C ASP A 211 2.65 -66.20 -8.69
N CYS A 212 2.19 -66.73 -9.83
CA CYS A 212 2.92 -67.64 -10.70
C CYS A 212 3.78 -66.94 -11.78
N ALA A 213 3.75 -65.61 -11.86
CA ALA A 213 4.45 -64.85 -12.90
C ALA A 213 5.98 -65.11 -12.94
N GLY A 214 6.59 -65.48 -11.81
CA GLY A 214 8.01 -65.80 -11.71
C GLY A 214 8.39 -67.27 -11.95
N ASP A 215 7.42 -68.16 -12.11
CA ASP A 215 7.68 -69.60 -12.22
C ASP A 215 8.17 -70.01 -13.62
N ALA A 216 9.13 -70.93 -13.66
CA ALA A 216 9.74 -71.39 -14.92
C ALA A 216 8.77 -72.16 -15.84
N ALA A 217 7.59 -72.56 -15.35
CA ALA A 217 6.51 -73.12 -16.15
C ALA A 217 5.66 -72.05 -16.86
N CYS A 218 5.63 -70.83 -16.32
CA CYS A 218 4.83 -69.69 -16.80
C CYS A 218 5.64 -68.63 -17.53
N GLN A 219 6.95 -68.63 -17.32
CA GLN A 219 7.92 -67.95 -18.17
C GLN A 219 8.02 -68.75 -19.47
N GLY A 220 7.32 -68.29 -20.52
CA GLY A 220 7.50 -68.77 -21.89
C GLY A 220 8.97 -68.65 -22.35
N PRO A 221 9.28 -68.95 -23.62
CA PRO A 221 10.57 -68.51 -24.17
C PRO A 221 10.73 -67.00 -23.88
N VAL A 222 11.95 -66.51 -23.68
CA VAL A 222 12.16 -65.07 -23.52
C VAL A 222 12.26 -64.46 -24.91
N GLU A 223 11.46 -63.43 -25.20
CA GLU A 223 11.55 -62.68 -26.45
C GLU A 223 12.98 -62.16 -26.69
N ILE A 224 13.47 -62.30 -27.92
CA ILE A 224 14.82 -61.88 -28.30
C ILE A 224 14.70 -60.58 -29.08
N CYS A 225 14.52 -59.47 -28.35
CA CYS A 225 14.30 -58.11 -28.87
C CYS A 225 15.21 -57.65 -30.01
N SER A 226 16.40 -58.24 -30.15
CA SER A 226 17.38 -57.87 -31.19
C SER A 226 17.21 -58.60 -32.53
N THR A 227 16.29 -59.56 -32.62
CA THR A 227 16.03 -60.37 -33.82
C THR A 227 14.59 -60.24 -34.25
N VAL A 228 14.38 -59.90 -35.53
CA VAL A 228 13.02 -59.75 -36.08
C VAL A 228 12.22 -61.05 -35.91
N GLY A 229 11.19 -61.01 -35.08
CA GLY A 229 10.32 -62.16 -34.84
C GLY A 229 9.44 -62.03 -33.59
N ASP A 230 8.67 -63.08 -33.38
CA ASP A 230 7.91 -63.37 -32.15
C ASP A 230 8.45 -64.74 -31.73
N GLU A 231 9.54 -64.69 -30.97
CA GLU A 231 10.36 -65.83 -30.59
C GLU A 231 9.75 -66.63 -29.44
N ASP A 232 8.92 -65.99 -28.62
CA ASP A 232 8.20 -66.63 -27.52
C ASP A 232 6.77 -67.06 -27.83
N GLY A 233 6.19 -66.53 -28.91
CA GLY A 233 4.93 -66.96 -29.49
C GLY A 233 3.70 -66.31 -28.86
N ASP A 234 3.86 -65.21 -28.12
CA ASP A 234 2.78 -64.50 -27.45
C ASP A 234 2.02 -63.52 -28.38
N SER A 235 2.49 -63.37 -29.62
CA SER A 235 1.99 -62.48 -30.68
C SER A 235 2.35 -60.99 -30.53
N LEU A 236 3.27 -60.64 -29.64
CA LEU A 236 3.89 -59.32 -29.52
C LEU A 236 5.36 -59.43 -29.97
N PRO A 237 5.67 -59.10 -31.23
CA PRO A 237 7.05 -59.19 -31.71
C PRO A 237 7.89 -57.99 -31.26
N ASP A 238 9.18 -58.24 -30.99
CA ASP A 238 10.23 -57.21 -30.96
C ASP A 238 9.98 -56.06 -29.96
N CYS A 239 9.94 -54.79 -30.40
CA CYS A 239 9.68 -53.65 -29.52
C CYS A 239 8.20 -53.46 -29.14
N GLN A 240 7.27 -54.23 -29.74
CA GLN A 240 5.87 -54.27 -29.30
C GLN A 240 5.68 -55.12 -28.03
N ASP A 241 6.71 -55.89 -27.67
CA ASP A 241 6.77 -56.75 -26.51
C ASP A 241 7.21 -55.96 -25.26
N PRO A 242 6.40 -55.92 -24.17
CA PRO A 242 6.74 -55.22 -22.94
C PRO A 242 8.05 -55.66 -22.28
N GLU A 243 8.44 -56.92 -22.41
CA GLU A 243 9.67 -57.53 -21.91
C GLU A 243 10.90 -56.98 -22.63
N CYS A 244 10.70 -56.37 -23.80
CA CYS A 244 11.73 -55.69 -24.57
C CYS A 244 11.99 -54.24 -24.19
N ASN A 245 11.21 -53.64 -23.28
CA ASN A 245 11.45 -52.26 -22.84
C ASN A 245 12.89 -52.07 -22.29
N ASN A 246 13.57 -51.02 -22.76
CA ASN A 246 14.99 -50.71 -22.51
C ASN A 246 16.01 -51.74 -23.05
N GLN A 247 15.59 -52.66 -23.94
CA GLN A 247 16.48 -53.57 -24.65
C GLN A 247 16.79 -53.09 -26.07
N ALA A 248 17.78 -53.68 -26.72
CA ALA A 248 18.14 -53.32 -28.09
C ALA A 248 17.19 -53.99 -29.10
N GLY A 249 16.46 -53.18 -29.88
CA GLY A 249 15.49 -53.61 -30.88
C GLY A 249 16.11 -54.10 -32.21
N PRO A 250 15.28 -54.62 -33.14
CA PRO A 250 15.73 -55.15 -34.44
C PRO A 250 16.07 -54.02 -35.43
N GLY A 251 17.15 -53.30 -35.14
CA GLY A 251 17.58 -52.14 -35.93
C GLY A 251 18.78 -51.45 -35.30
N GLY A 252 18.88 -51.53 -33.97
CA GLY A 252 19.93 -50.89 -33.17
C GLY A 252 19.42 -49.78 -32.26
N GLY A 253 18.14 -49.39 -32.38
CA GLY A 253 17.42 -48.54 -31.43
C GLY A 253 17.19 -49.25 -30.09
N THR A 254 16.83 -48.49 -29.05
CA THR A 254 16.50 -49.05 -27.73
C THR A 254 14.98 -49.07 -27.61
N CYS A 255 14.38 -50.24 -27.46
CA CYS A 255 12.94 -50.35 -27.35
C CYS A 255 12.42 -49.56 -26.13
N GLN A 256 11.26 -48.93 -26.29
CA GLN A 256 10.62 -48.00 -25.38
C GLN A 256 9.11 -48.28 -25.41
N THR A 257 8.39 -47.94 -24.34
CA THR A 257 6.92 -48.07 -24.33
C THR A 257 6.21 -46.88 -25.00
N THR A 258 6.97 -45.85 -25.33
CA THR A 258 6.54 -44.59 -25.96
C THR A 258 7.78 -44.05 -26.63
N GLU A 259 7.73 -43.71 -27.92
CA GLU A 259 8.92 -43.24 -28.61
C GLU A 259 9.40 -41.88 -28.04
N THR A 260 10.54 -41.90 -27.37
CA THR A 260 11.22 -40.71 -26.83
C THR A 260 12.54 -40.41 -27.54
N SER A 261 12.97 -41.31 -28.43
CA SER A 261 14.22 -41.21 -29.18
C SER A 261 14.00 -40.71 -30.61
N CYS A 262 13.45 -39.50 -30.71
CA CYS A 262 12.88 -38.92 -31.92
C CYS A 262 13.84 -38.51 -33.06
N ALA A 263 15.08 -39.02 -33.06
CA ALA A 263 16.08 -38.67 -34.06
C ALA A 263 17.12 -39.77 -34.31
N ASP A 264 16.80 -41.02 -33.99
CA ASP A 264 17.70 -42.17 -34.17
C ASP A 264 17.34 -43.06 -35.38
N SER A 265 16.21 -42.78 -36.04
CA SER A 265 15.67 -43.46 -37.22
C SER A 265 15.30 -44.91 -37.00
N TYR A 266 15.03 -45.28 -35.75
CA TYR A 266 14.44 -46.54 -35.37
C TYR A 266 12.98 -46.34 -34.95
N ASP A 267 12.25 -47.44 -34.88
CA ASP A 267 10.87 -47.52 -34.39
C ASP A 267 11.00 -48.12 -32.99
N ASN A 268 11.15 -47.24 -32.00
CA ASN A 268 11.56 -47.67 -30.67
C ASN A 268 10.39 -48.19 -29.84
N ASP A 269 9.13 -47.90 -30.16
CA ASP A 269 7.96 -48.50 -29.47
C ASP A 269 7.21 -49.54 -30.30
N GLY A 270 7.67 -49.78 -31.53
CA GLY A 270 7.19 -50.84 -32.39
C GLY A 270 5.86 -50.53 -33.06
N ASP A 271 5.34 -49.30 -33.02
CA ASP A 271 4.02 -48.97 -33.57
C ASP A 271 4.00 -48.91 -35.12
N GLY A 272 5.19 -48.88 -35.73
CA GLY A 272 5.43 -48.90 -37.16
C GLY A 272 5.78 -47.55 -37.79
N ASP A 273 5.72 -46.46 -37.02
CA ASP A 273 6.26 -45.16 -37.40
C ASP A 273 7.67 -44.95 -36.78
N THR A 274 8.38 -43.90 -37.19
CA THR A 274 9.77 -43.64 -36.74
C THR A 274 10.03 -42.15 -36.63
N ASP A 275 10.73 -41.69 -35.60
CA ASP A 275 11.15 -40.31 -35.41
C ASP A 275 9.98 -39.33 -35.66
N CYS A 276 10.12 -38.38 -36.59
CA CYS A 276 9.13 -37.36 -36.91
C CYS A 276 7.87 -37.86 -37.60
N ALA A 277 7.84 -39.12 -38.04
CA ALA A 277 6.62 -39.74 -38.54
C ALA A 277 5.76 -40.27 -37.40
N ASP A 278 6.38 -40.53 -36.25
CA ASP A 278 5.75 -41.04 -35.05
C ASP A 278 4.99 -39.93 -34.29
N ALA A 279 3.81 -40.29 -33.77
CA ALA A 279 2.94 -39.36 -33.05
C ALA A 279 3.53 -38.95 -31.70
N ASP A 280 4.26 -39.85 -31.03
CA ASP A 280 4.88 -39.62 -29.72
C ASP A 280 6.11 -38.70 -29.84
N CYS A 281 6.68 -38.61 -31.05
CA CYS A 281 7.83 -37.76 -31.38
C CYS A 281 7.50 -36.47 -32.15
N ALA A 282 6.22 -36.21 -32.42
CA ALA A 282 5.80 -35.07 -33.23
C ALA A 282 6.29 -33.71 -32.70
N ALA A 283 6.39 -33.54 -31.38
CA ALA A 283 6.84 -32.31 -30.74
C ALA A 283 8.35 -32.06 -30.89
N GLU A 284 9.18 -33.10 -30.87
CA GLU A 284 10.64 -33.01 -30.99
C GLU A 284 11.10 -32.68 -32.42
N CYS A 285 10.22 -32.90 -33.40
CA CYS A 285 10.47 -32.65 -34.81
C CYS A 285 10.04 -31.26 -35.29
N ILE A 286 9.58 -30.42 -34.37
CA ILE A 286 9.26 -29.01 -34.63
C ILE A 286 10.57 -28.27 -34.88
N THR A 287 10.81 -27.88 -36.14
CA THR A 287 12.04 -27.21 -36.53
C THR A 287 12.07 -25.76 -36.05
N ALA A 288 13.25 -25.24 -35.73
CA ALA A 288 13.44 -23.83 -35.39
C ALA A 288 12.80 -22.88 -36.42
N GLY A 289 12.05 -21.89 -35.92
CA GLY A 289 11.31 -20.89 -36.68
C GLY A 289 9.98 -21.34 -37.29
N SER A 290 9.52 -22.57 -37.02
CA SER A 290 8.18 -23.05 -37.43
C SER A 290 7.04 -22.46 -36.58
N LEU A 291 7.36 -22.07 -35.35
CA LEU A 291 6.57 -21.22 -34.47
C LEU A 291 7.35 -19.92 -34.27
N VAL A 292 6.66 -18.79 -34.25
CA VAL A 292 7.26 -17.46 -34.07
C VAL A 292 6.47 -16.70 -33.02
N ILE A 293 7.13 -16.20 -31.99
CA ILE A 293 6.59 -15.32 -30.96
C ILE A 293 6.37 -13.95 -31.58
N THR A 294 5.13 -13.48 -31.56
CA THR A 294 4.69 -12.29 -32.30
C THR A 294 4.18 -11.16 -31.42
N GLU A 295 3.75 -11.43 -30.18
CA GLU A 295 3.24 -10.38 -29.29
C GLU A 295 3.51 -10.76 -27.82
N ILE A 296 3.81 -9.79 -26.96
CA ILE A 296 4.17 -10.00 -25.55
C ILE A 296 3.54 -8.91 -24.69
N MET A 297 2.72 -9.28 -23.71
CA MET A 297 2.25 -8.42 -22.62
C MET A 297 2.98 -8.80 -21.33
N LYS A 298 3.88 -7.92 -20.88
CA LYS A 298 4.75 -8.12 -19.71
C LYS A 298 4.42 -7.22 -18.51
N ASP A 299 3.49 -6.30 -18.66
CA ASP A 299 3.21 -5.27 -17.64
C ASP A 299 1.76 -4.80 -17.82
N PRO A 300 0.75 -5.68 -17.65
CA PRO A 300 -0.67 -5.31 -17.74
C PRO A 300 -1.03 -4.18 -16.76
N ASN A 301 -1.90 -3.25 -17.18
CA ASN A 301 -2.33 -2.12 -16.34
C ASN A 301 -3.68 -2.40 -15.64
N VAL A 302 -4.55 -3.19 -16.26
CA VAL A 302 -5.89 -3.46 -15.70
C VAL A 302 -5.86 -4.46 -14.55
N VAL A 303 -4.95 -5.44 -14.62
CA VAL A 303 -4.84 -6.54 -13.66
C VAL A 303 -3.37 -6.74 -13.29
N ALA A 304 -3.11 -7.41 -12.17
CA ALA A 304 -1.74 -7.69 -11.75
C ALA A 304 -1.03 -8.63 -12.73
N ASP A 305 0.30 -8.51 -12.80
CA ASP A 305 1.17 -9.37 -13.62
C ASP A 305 0.91 -10.85 -13.39
N SER A 306 0.67 -11.24 -12.13
CA SER A 306 0.33 -12.62 -11.73
C SER A 306 -0.96 -13.19 -12.34
N ALA A 307 -1.71 -12.40 -13.09
CA ALA A 307 -2.89 -12.84 -13.84
C ALA A 307 -2.91 -12.38 -15.30
N GLY A 308 -2.29 -11.24 -15.62
CA GLY A 308 -2.45 -10.56 -16.91
C GLY A 308 -1.28 -10.67 -17.89
N GLU A 309 -0.19 -11.35 -17.53
CA GLU A 309 0.91 -11.59 -18.48
C GLU A 309 0.56 -12.69 -19.48
N TRP A 310 0.95 -12.45 -20.74
CA TRP A 310 0.76 -13.39 -21.84
C TRP A 310 1.72 -13.12 -23.00
N PHE A 311 1.90 -14.11 -23.86
CA PHE A 311 2.58 -13.96 -25.14
C PHE A 311 1.83 -14.74 -26.24
N GLU A 312 1.95 -14.26 -27.49
CA GLU A 312 1.34 -14.88 -28.66
C GLU A 312 2.38 -15.57 -29.53
N VAL A 313 2.00 -16.75 -30.04
CA VAL A 313 2.81 -17.54 -30.96
C VAL A 313 2.01 -17.78 -32.24
N THR A 314 2.66 -17.54 -33.39
CA THR A 314 2.13 -17.80 -34.72
C THR A 314 2.81 -19.03 -35.35
N ASN A 315 2.03 -19.96 -35.89
CA ASN A 315 2.56 -21.08 -36.68
C ASN A 315 2.82 -20.63 -38.12
N THR A 316 4.09 -20.56 -38.50
CA THR A 316 4.55 -20.11 -39.83
C THR A 316 4.83 -21.29 -40.77
N SER A 317 4.70 -22.53 -40.27
CA SER A 317 4.87 -23.74 -41.06
C SER A 317 3.69 -24.00 -42.01
N GLY A 318 3.84 -25.01 -42.88
CA GLY A 318 2.79 -25.44 -43.80
C GLY A 318 1.79 -26.44 -43.24
N ALA A 319 1.93 -26.86 -41.97
CA ALA A 319 1.12 -27.88 -41.33
C ALA A 319 0.59 -27.40 -39.97
N THR A 320 -0.44 -28.07 -39.44
CA THR A 320 -0.85 -27.88 -38.04
C THR A 320 0.25 -28.38 -37.13
N ILE A 321 0.60 -27.59 -36.12
CA ILE A 321 1.54 -27.96 -35.07
C ILE A 321 0.75 -28.06 -33.76
N ASP A 322 0.84 -29.18 -33.07
CA ASP A 322 0.37 -29.29 -31.69
C ASP A 322 1.49 -28.85 -30.75
N LEU A 323 1.18 -28.02 -29.76
CA LEU A 323 2.16 -27.52 -28.79
C LEU A 323 2.38 -28.48 -27.61
N ALA A 324 1.59 -29.55 -27.47
CA ALA A 324 1.78 -30.54 -26.41
C ALA A 324 3.22 -31.07 -26.38
N GLY A 325 3.79 -31.20 -25.18
CA GLY A 325 5.17 -31.65 -24.96
C GLY A 325 6.24 -30.56 -25.09
N LEU A 326 5.92 -29.39 -25.66
CA LEU A 326 6.87 -28.27 -25.72
C LEU A 326 7.10 -27.62 -24.35
N VAL A 327 8.27 -27.00 -24.19
CA VAL A 327 8.67 -26.28 -22.99
C VAL A 327 8.66 -24.79 -23.26
N ILE A 328 7.82 -24.06 -22.54
CA ILE A 328 7.91 -22.61 -22.39
C ILE A 328 9.03 -22.34 -21.41
N PHE A 329 9.93 -21.41 -21.74
CA PHE A 329 10.96 -20.97 -20.82
C PHE A 329 11.05 -19.45 -20.79
N SER A 330 11.34 -18.93 -19.61
CA SER A 330 11.71 -17.52 -19.40
C SER A 330 13.08 -17.47 -18.75
N SER A 331 13.87 -16.45 -19.03
CA SER A 331 15.18 -16.32 -18.38
C SER A 331 15.48 -14.87 -18.03
N SER A 332 15.62 -14.64 -16.73
CA SER A 332 16.02 -13.35 -16.17
C SER A 332 17.40 -13.44 -15.50
N SER A 333 17.87 -12.33 -14.95
CA SER A 333 19.11 -12.33 -14.15
C SER A 333 19.06 -13.24 -12.90
N GLY A 334 17.88 -13.72 -12.51
CA GLY A 334 17.64 -14.59 -11.34
C GLY A 334 17.66 -16.09 -11.61
N GLY A 335 17.58 -16.55 -12.87
CA GLY A 335 17.46 -17.96 -13.21
C GLY A 335 16.67 -18.18 -14.50
N GLU A 336 16.44 -19.45 -14.84
CA GLU A 336 15.53 -19.85 -15.92
C GLU A 336 14.28 -20.47 -15.30
N GLU A 337 13.11 -19.95 -15.65
CA GLU A 337 11.81 -20.49 -15.32
C GLU A 337 11.29 -21.36 -16.48
N THR A 338 10.60 -22.47 -16.20
CA THR A 338 10.12 -23.38 -17.25
C THR A 338 8.73 -23.92 -16.98
N HIS A 339 7.96 -24.20 -18.04
CA HIS A 339 6.63 -24.82 -18.00
C HIS A 339 6.45 -25.77 -19.19
N VAL A 340 6.02 -27.00 -18.93
CA VAL A 340 5.73 -28.00 -19.98
C VAL A 340 4.27 -27.88 -20.41
N ILE A 341 4.02 -27.87 -21.72
CA ILE A 341 2.66 -27.85 -22.28
C ILE A 341 2.08 -29.27 -22.18
N ALA A 342 1.24 -29.52 -21.18
CA ALA A 342 0.78 -30.86 -20.83
C ALA A 342 -0.42 -31.36 -21.64
N SER A 343 -1.12 -30.47 -22.36
CA SER A 343 -2.32 -30.80 -23.12
C SER A 343 -2.21 -30.38 -24.58
N SER A 344 -2.94 -31.08 -25.45
CA SER A 344 -3.05 -30.75 -26.89
C SER A 344 -3.55 -29.32 -27.13
N VAL A 345 -2.78 -28.54 -27.90
CA VAL A 345 -3.08 -27.19 -28.37
C VAL A 345 -2.75 -27.11 -29.87
N PRO A 346 -3.65 -27.58 -30.75
CA PRO A 346 -3.39 -27.62 -32.18
C PRO A 346 -3.48 -26.22 -32.80
N VAL A 347 -2.36 -25.72 -33.32
CA VAL A 347 -2.24 -24.44 -34.03
C VAL A 347 -2.14 -24.71 -35.53
N ALA A 348 -3.21 -24.42 -36.28
CA ALA A 348 -3.21 -24.61 -37.74
C ALA A 348 -2.15 -23.73 -38.45
N ALA A 349 -1.74 -24.11 -39.65
CA ALA A 349 -0.82 -23.32 -40.47
C ALA A 349 -1.32 -21.88 -40.66
N GLY A 350 -0.51 -20.89 -40.27
CA GLY A 350 -0.84 -19.47 -40.30
C GLY A 350 -1.76 -18.99 -39.17
N ALA A 351 -2.21 -19.88 -38.28
CA ALA A 351 -2.96 -19.51 -37.09
C ALA A 351 -2.01 -19.09 -35.96
N ARG A 352 -2.61 -18.46 -34.95
CA ARG A 352 -1.93 -17.93 -33.76
C ARG A 352 -2.65 -18.40 -32.51
N VAL A 353 -1.92 -18.47 -31.41
CA VAL A 353 -2.46 -18.83 -30.09
C VAL A 353 -1.81 -17.97 -29.03
N VAL A 354 -2.62 -17.53 -28.06
CA VAL A 354 -2.16 -16.79 -26.89
C VAL A 354 -1.90 -17.77 -25.76
N LEU A 355 -0.73 -17.71 -25.14
CA LEU A 355 -0.39 -18.43 -23.92
C LEU A 355 -0.31 -17.41 -22.78
N GLY A 356 -0.92 -17.67 -21.63
CA GLY A 356 -1.00 -16.70 -20.52
C GLY A 356 -1.12 -17.35 -19.15
N ILE A 357 -1.00 -16.56 -18.08
CA ILE A 357 -1.01 -17.07 -16.69
C ILE A 357 -2.41 -17.49 -16.21
N SER A 358 -3.46 -16.85 -16.71
CA SER A 358 -4.84 -17.16 -16.33
C SER A 358 -5.75 -17.29 -17.54
N GLY A 359 -6.56 -18.35 -17.55
CA GLY A 359 -7.62 -18.58 -18.54
C GLY A 359 -8.95 -17.90 -18.17
N ASP A 360 -9.07 -17.33 -16.98
CA ASP A 360 -10.27 -16.61 -16.56
C ASP A 360 -10.25 -15.18 -17.10
N THR A 361 -11.10 -14.92 -18.10
CA THR A 361 -11.27 -13.60 -18.71
C THR A 361 -11.64 -12.49 -17.73
N GLY A 362 -12.21 -12.81 -16.57
CA GLY A 362 -12.52 -11.84 -15.51
C GLY A 362 -11.30 -11.41 -14.69
N LEU A 363 -10.26 -12.26 -14.63
CA LEU A 363 -9.05 -12.04 -13.84
C LEU A 363 -7.85 -11.60 -14.67
N ASN A 364 -7.80 -11.98 -15.95
CA ASN A 364 -6.66 -11.73 -16.85
C ASN A 364 -6.79 -10.46 -17.72
N GLY A 365 -7.76 -9.59 -17.41
CA GLY A 365 -8.01 -8.38 -18.19
C GLY A 365 -8.81 -8.61 -19.49
N GLY A 366 -9.50 -9.73 -19.64
CA GLY A 366 -10.40 -10.00 -20.78
C GLY A 366 -9.75 -10.74 -21.95
N VAL A 367 -8.57 -11.31 -21.75
CA VAL A 367 -7.80 -12.01 -22.79
C VAL A 367 -8.32 -13.43 -22.97
N THR A 368 -8.58 -13.85 -24.21
CA THR A 368 -8.88 -15.26 -24.50
C THR A 368 -7.57 -16.01 -24.70
N VAL A 369 -7.19 -16.80 -23.69
CA VAL A 369 -5.97 -17.59 -23.69
C VAL A 369 -6.26 -18.98 -24.26
N GLY A 370 -5.39 -19.46 -25.15
CA GLY A 370 -5.46 -20.81 -25.73
C GLY A 370 -4.75 -21.88 -24.89
N TYR A 371 -3.80 -21.49 -24.04
CA TYR A 371 -3.17 -22.37 -23.05
C TYR A 371 -2.70 -21.61 -21.81
N VAL A 372 -3.01 -22.15 -20.63
CA VAL A 372 -2.62 -21.55 -19.35
C VAL A 372 -1.29 -22.13 -18.89
N TYR A 373 -0.30 -21.26 -18.65
CA TYR A 373 0.99 -21.65 -18.08
C TYR A 373 1.11 -21.22 -16.62
N THR A 374 2.01 -21.88 -15.89
CA THR A 374 2.31 -21.58 -14.48
C THR A 374 3.81 -21.45 -14.27
N GLY A 375 4.23 -20.68 -13.26
CA GLY A 375 5.64 -20.58 -12.88
C GLY A 375 6.52 -19.79 -13.87
N ILE A 376 5.93 -19.17 -14.88
CA ILE A 376 6.59 -18.21 -15.77
C ILE A 376 6.11 -16.81 -15.39
N THR A 377 7.04 -15.87 -15.24
CA THR A 377 6.78 -14.47 -14.95
C THR A 377 7.69 -13.61 -15.80
N PHE A 378 7.23 -12.45 -16.26
CA PHE A 378 8.07 -11.50 -16.97
C PHE A 378 8.54 -10.35 -16.07
N ASN A 379 9.69 -9.77 -16.41
CA ASN A 379 10.22 -8.63 -15.68
C ASN A 379 9.80 -7.30 -16.32
N ASN A 380 9.21 -6.42 -15.52
CA ASN A 380 8.71 -5.14 -16.02
C ASN A 380 9.85 -4.14 -16.25
N THR A 381 10.99 -4.29 -15.55
CA THR A 381 12.03 -3.24 -15.41
C THR A 381 13.46 -3.66 -15.76
N SER A 382 13.75 -4.95 -15.88
CA SER A 382 15.06 -5.48 -16.28
C SER A 382 14.99 -6.26 -17.58
N ASP A 383 16.16 -6.55 -18.15
CA ASP A 383 16.27 -7.45 -19.29
C ASP A 383 15.70 -8.83 -18.93
N ASP A 384 14.98 -9.39 -19.88
CA ASP A 384 14.31 -10.69 -19.75
C ASP A 384 14.12 -11.31 -21.15
N LEU A 385 13.73 -12.59 -21.19
CA LEU A 385 13.57 -13.38 -22.42
C LEU A 385 12.45 -14.39 -22.24
N VAL A 386 11.67 -14.63 -23.29
CA VAL A 386 10.69 -15.73 -23.37
C VAL A 386 10.95 -16.59 -24.59
N GLY A 387 10.77 -17.90 -24.49
CA GLY A 387 10.99 -18.82 -25.61
C GLY A 387 10.20 -20.12 -25.52
N LEU A 388 10.21 -20.84 -26.65
CA LEU A 388 9.69 -22.19 -26.81
C LEU A 388 10.81 -23.12 -27.27
N ARG A 389 10.92 -24.28 -26.63
CA ARG A 389 11.86 -25.33 -27.02
C ARG A 389 11.21 -26.71 -26.92
N THR A 390 11.76 -27.67 -27.66
CA THR A 390 11.42 -29.08 -27.49
C THR A 390 11.94 -29.60 -26.14
N ALA A 391 11.43 -30.72 -25.63
CA ALA A 391 11.94 -31.36 -24.41
C ALA A 391 13.41 -31.80 -24.58
N GLY A 392 13.83 -32.15 -25.80
CA GLY A 392 15.23 -32.38 -26.18
C GLY A 392 16.12 -31.12 -26.15
N GLY A 393 15.55 -29.94 -25.90
CA GLY A 393 16.27 -28.67 -25.73
C GLY A 393 16.48 -27.87 -27.02
N THR A 394 15.89 -28.29 -28.14
CA THR A 394 15.95 -27.52 -29.39
C THR A 394 15.08 -26.27 -29.27
N VAL A 395 15.70 -25.09 -29.23
CA VAL A 395 14.97 -23.82 -29.24
C VAL A 395 14.26 -23.67 -30.59
N ILE A 396 12.94 -23.59 -30.54
CA ILE A 396 12.09 -23.37 -31.70
C ILE A 396 12.11 -21.88 -32.04
N ASP A 397 11.88 -21.06 -31.02
CA ASP A 397 11.96 -19.60 -31.11
C ASP A 397 12.13 -18.99 -29.71
N GLN A 398 12.71 -17.80 -29.64
CA GLN A 398 12.87 -17.04 -28.40
C GLN A 398 12.96 -15.55 -28.70
N VAL A 399 12.53 -14.72 -27.77
CA VAL A 399 12.61 -13.26 -27.88
C VAL A 399 13.22 -12.73 -26.59
N ALA A 400 14.40 -12.11 -26.73
CA ALA A 400 14.97 -11.28 -25.67
C ALA A 400 14.38 -9.88 -25.74
N PHE A 401 13.91 -9.33 -24.62
CA PHE A 401 13.38 -7.97 -24.54
C PHE A 401 14.14 -7.10 -23.53
N PRO A 402 15.36 -6.63 -23.87
CA PRO A 402 16.16 -5.79 -22.97
C PRO A 402 15.50 -4.44 -22.69
N ALA A 403 15.46 -4.02 -21.43
CA ALA A 403 14.77 -2.81 -20.98
C ALA A 403 15.28 -1.53 -21.68
N ALA A 404 16.54 -1.51 -22.12
CA ALA A 404 17.14 -0.35 -22.79
C ALA A 404 16.76 -0.19 -24.27
N THR A 405 16.33 -1.27 -24.93
CA THR A 405 16.14 -1.29 -26.39
C THR A 405 14.76 -1.72 -26.83
N PHE A 406 14.03 -2.46 -26.00
CA PHE A 406 12.68 -2.89 -26.31
C PHE A 406 11.66 -1.81 -25.89
N PRO A 407 10.72 -1.43 -26.77
CA PRO A 407 9.73 -0.42 -26.46
C PRO A 407 8.58 -1.03 -25.63
N GLY A 408 8.29 -0.49 -24.45
CA GLY A 408 7.20 -0.99 -23.61
C GLY A 408 6.72 0.06 -22.60
N PHE A 409 5.42 0.05 -22.34
CA PHE A 409 4.73 0.85 -21.33
C PHE A 409 3.78 -0.06 -20.57
N ALA A 410 3.50 0.26 -19.30
CA ALA A 410 2.44 -0.44 -18.56
C ALA A 410 1.12 -0.37 -19.33
N GLY A 411 0.51 -1.54 -19.54
CA GLY A 411 -0.70 -1.78 -20.30
C GLY A 411 -0.50 -1.91 -21.81
N TRP A 412 0.72 -1.89 -22.35
CA TRP A 412 0.93 -1.98 -23.79
C TRP A 412 1.66 -3.27 -24.13
N ALA A 413 0.98 -4.19 -24.83
CA ALA A 413 1.63 -5.33 -25.42
C ALA A 413 2.63 -4.85 -26.49
N MET A 414 3.80 -5.45 -26.51
CA MET A 414 4.78 -5.26 -27.56
C MET A 414 4.44 -6.23 -28.68
N GLN A 415 4.44 -5.77 -29.92
CA GLN A 415 4.15 -6.59 -31.08
C GLN A 415 5.26 -6.52 -32.12
N LEU A 416 5.46 -7.64 -32.80
CA LEU A 416 6.28 -7.73 -34.00
C LEU A 416 5.52 -7.09 -35.17
N ASP A 417 6.17 -6.22 -35.93
CA ASP A 417 5.63 -5.62 -37.16
C ASP A 417 5.11 -6.72 -38.10
N SER A 418 3.85 -6.62 -38.53
CA SER A 418 3.22 -7.62 -39.39
C SER A 418 3.90 -7.87 -40.75
N ALA A 419 4.79 -6.97 -41.19
CA ALA A 419 5.64 -7.18 -42.37
C ALA A 419 6.80 -8.17 -42.13
N HIS A 420 7.02 -8.57 -40.88
CA HIS A 420 8.07 -9.47 -40.43
C HIS A 420 7.44 -10.74 -39.84
N THR A 421 7.89 -11.90 -40.28
CA THR A 421 7.18 -13.17 -40.00
C THR A 421 8.13 -14.33 -39.69
N THR A 422 9.40 -14.07 -39.42
CA THR A 422 10.38 -15.14 -39.15
C THR A 422 10.96 -15.00 -37.74
N ALA A 423 11.40 -16.13 -37.17
CA ALA A 423 12.12 -16.18 -35.89
C ALA A 423 13.46 -15.43 -35.87
N ALA A 424 13.96 -14.96 -37.02
CA ALA A 424 15.13 -14.08 -37.04
C ALA A 424 14.73 -12.59 -37.05
N ASP A 425 13.49 -12.29 -37.47
CA ASP A 425 13.00 -10.92 -37.46
C ASP A 425 12.61 -10.51 -36.03
N ASN A 426 12.01 -11.40 -35.25
CA ASN A 426 11.62 -11.13 -33.88
C ASN A 426 12.80 -11.03 -32.90
N ASP A 427 14.01 -11.43 -33.31
CA ASP A 427 15.28 -11.10 -32.62
C ASP A 427 15.71 -9.63 -32.80
N THR A 428 15.11 -8.91 -33.76
CA THR A 428 15.52 -7.55 -34.11
C THR A 428 14.61 -6.53 -33.44
N ALA A 429 15.06 -5.93 -32.34
CA ALA A 429 14.30 -4.93 -31.56
C ALA A 429 13.72 -3.77 -32.41
N ALA A 430 14.34 -3.41 -33.55
CA ALA A 430 13.84 -2.37 -34.44
C ALA A 430 12.55 -2.74 -35.21
N TYR A 431 12.16 -4.02 -35.21
CA TYR A 431 10.92 -4.50 -35.82
C TYR A 431 9.79 -4.68 -34.80
N TRP A 432 10.05 -4.36 -33.52
CA TRP A 432 9.06 -4.37 -32.46
C TRP A 432 8.53 -2.96 -32.20
N CYS A 433 7.26 -2.86 -31.84
CA CYS A 433 6.63 -1.63 -31.41
C CYS A 433 5.53 -1.89 -30.37
N PRO A 434 5.17 -0.89 -29.55
CA PRO A 434 4.00 -0.97 -28.69
C PRO A 434 2.73 -1.06 -29.54
N SER A 435 1.85 -1.99 -29.20
CA SER A 435 0.55 -2.16 -29.84
C SER A 435 -0.35 -0.95 -29.56
N ARG A 436 -1.09 -0.49 -30.56
CA ARG A 436 -2.03 0.65 -30.45
C ARG A 436 -3.50 0.24 -30.44
N VAL A 437 -3.77 -1.05 -30.56
CA VAL A 437 -5.13 -1.58 -30.62
C VAL A 437 -5.59 -1.85 -29.20
N LYS A 438 -6.69 -1.24 -28.80
CA LYS A 438 -7.24 -1.44 -27.45
C LYS A 438 -8.04 -2.75 -27.39
N TYR A 439 -7.71 -3.64 -26.46
CA TYR A 439 -8.51 -4.87 -26.24
C TYR A 439 -9.32 -4.86 -24.94
N ASN A 440 -9.05 -3.95 -24.00
CA ASN A 440 -9.88 -3.73 -22.81
C ASN A 440 -9.98 -2.23 -22.43
N THR A 441 -10.20 -1.87 -21.16
CA THR A 441 -10.39 -0.46 -20.74
C THR A 441 -9.09 0.34 -20.67
N PHE A 442 -7.92 -0.28 -20.46
CA PHE A 442 -6.64 0.44 -20.34
C PHE A 442 -5.47 -0.23 -21.07
N ASP A 443 -5.59 -1.51 -21.41
CA ASP A 443 -4.55 -2.26 -22.10
C ASP A 443 -4.72 -2.25 -23.63
N MET A 444 -3.57 -2.21 -24.30
CA MET A 444 -3.38 -2.27 -25.74
C MET A 444 -2.69 -3.57 -26.13
N GLY A 445 -3.10 -4.16 -27.25
CA GLY A 445 -2.69 -5.48 -27.72
C GLY A 445 -3.68 -6.03 -28.76
N THR A 446 -3.23 -7.03 -29.52
CA THR A 446 -4.04 -7.78 -30.48
C THR A 446 -4.15 -9.26 -30.13
N PRO A 447 -4.41 -9.66 -28.86
CA PRO A 447 -4.35 -11.06 -28.46
C PRO A 447 -5.32 -11.92 -29.30
N GLY A 448 -4.78 -12.92 -30.00
CA GLY A 448 -5.53 -13.83 -30.85
C GLY A 448 -5.88 -13.28 -32.23
N VAL A 449 -5.35 -12.09 -32.59
CA VAL A 449 -5.55 -11.41 -33.87
C VAL A 449 -4.20 -11.07 -34.51
N ALA A 450 -4.17 -10.78 -35.80
CA ALA A 450 -2.94 -10.35 -36.46
C ALA A 450 -2.48 -8.96 -35.96
N ASN A 451 -1.20 -8.85 -35.62
CA ASN A 451 -0.52 -7.58 -35.34
C ASN A 451 -0.70 -6.59 -36.49
N HIS A 452 -0.62 -5.30 -36.17
CA HIS A 452 -0.51 -4.22 -37.15
C HIS A 452 0.95 -4.01 -37.60
N THR A 453 1.18 -3.26 -38.67
CA THR A 453 2.54 -2.80 -39.01
C THR A 453 3.03 -1.80 -37.96
N CYS A 454 4.33 -1.79 -37.68
CA CYS A 454 4.92 -0.77 -36.81
C CYS A 454 5.09 0.57 -37.55
N ALA A 455 5.08 0.54 -38.88
CA ALA A 455 5.07 1.73 -39.71
C ALA A 455 3.78 2.52 -39.46
N LEU A 456 3.94 3.78 -39.09
CA LEU A 456 2.85 4.76 -39.07
C LEU A 456 2.20 4.85 -40.45
N GLU A 457 0.89 5.09 -40.48
CA GLU A 457 0.18 5.30 -41.72
C GLU A 457 0.86 6.37 -42.59
N SER A 458 1.16 5.99 -43.83
CA SER A 458 1.95 6.80 -44.76
C SER A 458 1.14 7.35 -45.93
N VAL A 459 -0.08 6.85 -46.15
CA VAL A 459 -1.01 7.29 -47.20
C VAL A 459 -2.31 7.80 -46.58
N CYS A 460 -2.27 9.04 -46.11
CA CYS A 460 -3.34 9.62 -45.31
C CYS A 460 -4.61 10.05 -46.07
N ASN A 461 -4.91 9.50 -47.25
CA ASN A 461 -6.07 9.91 -48.05
C ASN A 461 -6.69 8.82 -48.94
N ASP A 462 -6.48 7.55 -48.62
CA ASP A 462 -6.94 6.42 -49.42
C ASP A 462 -8.03 5.57 -48.74
N THR A 463 -8.43 5.92 -47.51
CA THR A 463 -9.47 5.25 -46.70
C THR A 463 -9.15 3.78 -46.36
N ILE A 464 -7.91 3.37 -46.56
CA ILE A 464 -7.40 2.06 -46.16
C ILE A 464 -6.72 2.24 -44.81
N ASP A 465 -6.92 1.31 -43.90
CA ASP A 465 -6.17 1.22 -42.66
C ASP A 465 -4.82 0.59 -43.00
N ASN A 466 -3.83 1.42 -43.32
CA ASN A 466 -2.54 0.93 -43.84
C ASN A 466 -1.71 0.25 -42.77
N ASP A 467 -1.82 0.71 -41.51
CA ASP A 467 -1.05 0.14 -40.43
C ASP A 467 -1.80 -1.00 -39.74
N GLY A 468 -3.14 -0.97 -39.70
CA GLY A 468 -4.00 -2.05 -39.22
C GLY A 468 -4.52 -1.80 -37.81
N ASP A 469 -4.37 -0.58 -37.27
CA ASP A 469 -4.78 -0.20 -35.92
C ASP A 469 -6.28 0.09 -35.78
N GLY A 470 -7.04 -0.03 -36.87
CA GLY A 470 -8.48 0.20 -36.96
C GLY A 470 -8.86 1.64 -37.32
N ASN A 471 -7.89 2.55 -37.45
CA ASN A 471 -8.10 3.91 -37.92
C ASN A 471 -7.69 4.04 -39.39
N VAL A 472 -8.22 5.08 -40.06
CA VAL A 472 -7.90 5.35 -41.47
C VAL A 472 -7.67 6.84 -41.67
N ASP A 473 -6.71 7.16 -42.53
CA ASP A 473 -6.39 8.52 -42.93
C ASP A 473 -6.22 9.45 -41.71
N CYS A 474 -6.95 10.57 -41.66
CA CYS A 474 -6.81 11.58 -40.61
C CYS A 474 -7.33 11.17 -39.22
N ALA A 475 -7.99 10.01 -39.13
CA ALA A 475 -8.31 9.40 -37.85
C ALA A 475 -7.12 8.62 -37.28
N ASP A 476 -6.16 8.23 -38.12
CA ASP A 476 -4.94 7.52 -37.74
C ASP A 476 -3.89 8.48 -37.18
N PHE A 477 -3.18 8.02 -36.15
CA PHE A 477 -2.09 8.75 -35.50
C PHE A 477 -0.93 9.09 -36.44
N GLY A 478 -0.53 8.15 -37.30
CA GLY A 478 0.51 8.33 -38.32
C GLY A 478 0.22 9.48 -39.29
N CYS A 479 -1.06 9.80 -39.44
CA CYS A 479 -1.57 10.81 -40.33
C CYS A 479 -2.00 12.12 -39.66
N ALA A 480 -1.86 12.23 -38.34
CA ALA A 480 -2.23 13.41 -37.57
C ALA A 480 -1.61 14.71 -38.13
N HIS A 481 -0.39 14.61 -38.68
CA HIS A 481 0.37 15.73 -39.25
C HIS A 481 0.40 15.77 -40.77
N ALA A 482 -0.34 14.89 -41.46
CA ALA A 482 -0.40 14.93 -42.91
C ALA A 482 -1.07 16.23 -43.39
N ALA A 483 -0.53 16.82 -44.45
CA ALA A 483 -0.96 18.14 -44.94
C ALA A 483 -2.46 18.18 -45.36
N ASN A 484 -3.07 17.03 -45.61
CA ASN A 484 -4.49 16.90 -45.92
C ASN A 484 -5.37 16.64 -44.67
N CYS A 485 -4.76 16.37 -43.53
CA CYS A 485 -5.43 16.08 -42.25
C CYS A 485 -5.40 17.25 -41.28
N SER A 486 -4.29 17.97 -41.23
CA SER A 486 -4.17 19.22 -40.47
C SER A 486 -3.58 20.33 -41.33
N THR A 487 -4.16 21.52 -41.21
CA THR A 487 -3.55 22.75 -41.71
C THR A 487 -2.77 23.51 -40.63
N ALA A 488 -2.76 22.99 -39.40
CA ALA A 488 -2.00 23.55 -38.30
C ALA A 488 -0.50 23.24 -38.47
N ALA A 489 0.35 24.05 -37.84
CA ALA A 489 1.78 23.77 -37.83
C ALA A 489 2.06 22.51 -36.98
N ALA A 490 2.94 21.64 -37.46
CA ALA A 490 3.48 20.56 -36.64
C ALA A 490 4.25 21.16 -35.45
N PRO A 491 4.18 20.55 -34.25
CA PRO A 491 4.90 21.05 -33.08
C PRO A 491 6.42 21.06 -33.31
N VAL A 492 7.03 22.17 -32.96
CA VAL A 492 8.48 22.36 -32.86
C VAL A 492 8.82 22.92 -31.48
N ALA A 493 10.09 22.86 -31.07
CA ALA A 493 10.55 23.44 -29.80
C ALA A 493 10.00 24.86 -29.58
N GLY A 494 9.32 25.08 -28.45
CA GLY A 494 8.68 26.34 -28.06
C GLY A 494 7.40 26.72 -28.80
N SER A 495 6.87 25.87 -29.68
CA SER A 495 5.57 26.10 -30.32
C SER A 495 4.38 25.84 -29.40
N LEU A 496 4.60 25.08 -28.33
CA LEU A 496 3.70 24.83 -27.22
C LEU A 496 4.53 24.97 -25.95
N ILE A 497 3.97 25.54 -24.88
CA ILE A 497 4.66 25.69 -23.59
C ILE A 497 3.72 25.33 -22.45
N VAL A 498 4.25 24.68 -21.42
CA VAL A 498 3.54 24.39 -20.17
C VAL A 498 3.41 25.68 -19.38
N THR A 499 2.19 26.01 -18.97
CA THR A 499 1.87 27.28 -18.31
C THR A 499 1.25 27.12 -16.93
N GLU A 500 0.71 25.96 -16.57
CA GLU A 500 0.13 25.77 -15.24
C GLU A 500 0.16 24.29 -14.86
N ILE A 501 0.40 23.97 -13.59
CA ILE A 501 0.55 22.59 -13.11
C ILE A 501 -0.15 22.45 -11.75
N MET A 502 -1.05 21.48 -11.61
CA MET A 502 -1.61 21.00 -10.35
C MET A 502 -1.03 19.63 -10.05
N ALA A 503 0.10 19.60 -9.34
CA ALA A 503 0.72 18.33 -8.89
C ALA A 503 0.15 17.86 -7.54
N ASN A 504 -0.22 18.78 -6.65
CA ASN A 504 -0.68 18.47 -5.29
C ASN A 504 -2.12 18.96 -5.05
N PRO A 505 -3.13 18.25 -5.58
CA PRO A 505 -4.53 18.64 -5.39
C PRO A 505 -5.01 18.50 -3.94
N GLY A 506 -4.35 17.72 -3.09
CA GLY A 506 -4.75 17.56 -1.68
C GLY A 506 -6.08 16.86 -1.45
N VAL A 507 -6.69 16.36 -2.53
CA VAL A 507 -7.98 15.65 -2.57
C VAL A 507 -7.86 14.48 -3.56
N GLY A 508 -8.69 13.46 -3.37
CA GLY A 508 -8.68 12.23 -4.18
C GLY A 508 -7.87 11.09 -3.57
N THR A 509 -8.39 9.87 -3.70
CA THR A 509 -7.70 8.63 -3.32
C THR A 509 -7.80 7.66 -4.49
N PRO A 510 -6.70 7.40 -5.22
CA PRO A 510 -5.36 8.00 -5.09
C PRO A 510 -5.25 9.48 -5.53
N ASN A 511 -4.22 10.19 -5.02
CA ASN A 511 -3.99 11.63 -5.20
C ASN A 511 -3.96 12.09 -6.67
N TYR A 512 -3.49 11.22 -7.58
CA TYR A 512 -3.32 11.57 -8.99
C TYR A 512 -4.64 11.83 -9.74
N GLN A 513 -5.80 11.43 -9.21
CA GLN A 513 -7.10 11.63 -9.87
C GLN A 513 -7.47 13.10 -10.10
N TYR A 514 -6.83 14.02 -9.38
CA TYR A 514 -7.08 15.46 -9.49
C TYR A 514 -5.87 16.24 -10.00
N GLU A 515 -4.86 15.56 -10.52
CA GLU A 515 -3.71 16.19 -11.15
C GLU A 515 -4.02 16.63 -12.58
N TRP A 516 -3.43 17.75 -12.98
CA TRP A 516 -3.54 18.28 -14.33
C TRP A 516 -2.42 19.26 -14.64
N PHE A 517 -2.20 19.51 -15.92
CA PHE A 517 -1.34 20.59 -16.39
C PHE A 517 -1.93 21.27 -17.62
N GLU A 518 -1.49 22.50 -17.87
CA GLU A 518 -1.96 23.33 -18.97
C GLU A 518 -0.83 23.62 -19.95
N VAL A 519 -1.17 23.54 -21.24
CA VAL A 519 -0.29 23.89 -22.35
C VAL A 519 -0.89 25.06 -23.12
N SER A 520 -0.09 26.08 -23.39
CA SER A 520 -0.47 27.21 -24.23
C SER A 520 0.28 27.20 -25.56
N ASN A 521 -0.35 27.76 -26.60
CA ASN A 521 0.30 28.04 -27.88
C ASN A 521 0.73 29.52 -27.94
N PRO A 522 2.02 29.85 -27.71
CA PRO A 522 2.51 31.23 -27.78
C PRO A 522 2.74 31.73 -29.23
N THR A 523 2.60 30.87 -30.23
CA THR A 523 2.89 31.23 -31.64
C THR A 523 1.78 32.08 -32.26
N ALA A 524 2.07 32.65 -33.44
CA ALA A 524 1.11 33.48 -34.17
C ALA A 524 0.07 32.69 -34.98
N GLY A 525 0.18 31.35 -35.04
CA GLY A 525 -0.69 30.48 -35.83
C GLY A 525 -1.13 29.25 -35.03
N PRO A 526 -2.07 28.45 -35.57
CA PRO A 526 -2.49 27.22 -34.90
C PRO A 526 -1.37 26.17 -34.92
N VAL A 527 -1.24 25.42 -33.83
CA VAL A 527 -0.30 24.30 -33.66
C VAL A 527 -1.10 23.03 -33.39
N GLU A 528 -0.71 21.92 -34.02
CA GLU A 528 -1.41 20.64 -33.87
C GLU A 528 -1.14 20.01 -32.51
N LEU A 529 -2.17 19.51 -31.82
CA LEU A 529 -2.02 18.78 -30.55
C LEU A 529 -2.11 17.26 -30.73
N ASN A 530 -2.79 16.80 -31.78
CA ASN A 530 -2.88 15.38 -32.08
C ASN A 530 -1.49 14.87 -32.51
N GLY A 531 -0.97 13.83 -31.86
CA GLY A 531 0.37 13.35 -32.19
C GLY A 531 1.45 13.59 -31.14
N LEU A 532 1.14 14.32 -30.06
CA LEU A 532 2.10 14.63 -29.01
C LEU A 532 2.39 13.41 -28.13
N THR A 533 3.55 13.37 -27.49
CA THR A 533 3.86 12.45 -26.39
C THR A 533 4.14 13.28 -25.15
N ILE A 534 3.48 12.96 -24.04
CA ILE A 534 3.67 13.59 -22.73
C ILE A 534 4.43 12.60 -21.86
N CYS A 535 5.39 13.04 -21.06
CA CYS A 535 6.08 12.17 -20.09
C CYS A 535 6.25 12.86 -18.74
N ASP A 536 6.29 12.06 -17.66
CA ASP A 536 6.87 12.43 -16.36
C ASP A 536 8.27 11.81 -16.18
N ASP A 537 9.10 12.38 -15.29
CA ASP A 537 10.52 12.03 -15.10
C ASP A 537 10.82 11.49 -13.69
N THR A 538 9.83 10.86 -13.04
CA THR A 538 10.03 10.05 -11.82
C THR A 538 10.88 8.80 -12.10
N PRO A 539 11.45 8.11 -11.07
CA PRO A 539 12.37 6.98 -11.27
C PRO A 539 11.84 5.80 -12.12
N THR A 540 10.55 5.79 -12.46
CA THR A 540 9.93 4.91 -13.46
C THR A 540 9.26 5.80 -14.51
N ARG A 541 10.02 6.23 -15.52
CA ARG A 541 9.53 7.14 -16.58
C ARG A 541 8.18 6.67 -17.15
N TYR A 542 7.13 7.46 -16.97
CA TYR A 542 5.82 7.22 -17.59
C TYR A 542 5.61 8.17 -18.77
N CYS A 543 5.22 7.65 -19.92
CA CYS A 543 4.90 8.44 -21.12
C CYS A 543 3.53 8.04 -21.67
N PHE A 544 2.82 9.02 -22.22
CA PHE A 544 1.49 8.86 -22.78
C PHE A 544 1.37 9.54 -24.15
N LEU A 545 0.77 8.83 -25.11
CA LEU A 545 0.56 9.32 -26.47
C LEU A 545 -0.78 10.07 -26.60
N VAL A 546 -0.72 11.35 -26.95
CA VAL A 546 -1.91 12.19 -27.14
C VAL A 546 -2.54 11.90 -28.49
N HIS A 547 -3.75 11.32 -28.45
CA HIS A 547 -4.53 11.05 -29.65
C HIS A 547 -5.98 11.49 -29.48
N PHE A 548 -6.39 12.52 -30.23
CA PHE A 548 -7.74 13.06 -30.22
C PHE A 548 -8.68 12.37 -31.22
N GLY A 549 -8.17 11.44 -32.05
CA GLY A 549 -8.93 10.81 -33.16
C GLY A 549 -9.22 11.73 -34.34
N VAL A 550 -8.89 13.02 -34.23
CA VAL A 550 -9.04 14.03 -35.27
C VAL A 550 -7.97 15.12 -35.11
N SER A 551 -7.67 15.83 -36.19
CA SER A 551 -6.87 17.06 -36.10
C SER A 551 -7.49 18.01 -35.08
N THR A 552 -6.67 18.43 -34.11
CA THR A 552 -7.06 19.27 -32.98
C THR A 552 -6.11 20.47 -32.89
N PRO A 553 -6.26 21.46 -33.80
CA PRO A 553 -5.42 22.65 -33.80
C PRO A 553 -5.68 23.51 -32.56
N LEU A 554 -4.62 23.76 -31.78
CA LEU A 554 -4.65 24.77 -30.74
C LEU A 554 -4.39 26.14 -31.36
N ALA A 555 -5.39 27.03 -31.34
CA ALA A 555 -5.26 28.37 -31.91
C ALA A 555 -4.18 29.21 -31.21
N ALA A 556 -3.66 30.22 -31.90
CA ALA A 556 -2.70 31.17 -31.33
C ALA A 556 -3.24 31.81 -30.04
N GLY A 557 -2.47 31.71 -28.95
CA GLY A 557 -2.83 32.19 -27.61
C GLY A 557 -3.88 31.34 -26.88
N ALA A 558 -4.37 30.25 -27.47
CA ALA A 558 -5.29 29.34 -26.80
C ALA A 558 -4.53 28.36 -25.88
N LYS A 559 -5.28 27.78 -24.95
CA LYS A 559 -4.81 26.84 -23.93
C LYS A 559 -5.52 25.49 -24.07
N ALA A 560 -4.79 24.42 -23.79
CA ALA A 560 -5.29 23.07 -23.69
C ALA A 560 -4.96 22.51 -22.31
N ILE A 561 -5.91 21.79 -21.71
CA ILE A 561 -5.76 21.19 -20.40
C ILE A 561 -5.61 19.68 -20.56
N PHE A 562 -4.62 19.14 -19.88
CA PHE A 562 -4.34 17.71 -19.79
C PHE A 562 -4.62 17.27 -18.35
N VAL A 563 -5.55 16.35 -18.18
CA VAL A 563 -6.04 15.87 -16.87
C VAL A 563 -5.81 14.38 -16.72
N SER A 564 -5.71 13.86 -15.50
CA SER A 564 -5.70 12.42 -15.28
C SER A 564 -7.04 11.77 -15.61
N ASP A 565 -8.15 12.31 -15.11
CA ASP A 565 -9.50 11.79 -15.37
C ASP A 565 -10.50 12.87 -15.82
N SER A 566 -10.87 12.86 -17.12
CA SER A 566 -11.87 13.79 -17.67
C SER A 566 -13.27 13.65 -17.07
N THR A 567 -13.61 12.54 -16.41
CA THR A 567 -14.92 12.33 -15.79
C THR A 567 -15.09 13.10 -14.49
N VAL A 568 -13.97 13.36 -13.80
CA VAL A 568 -13.92 14.21 -12.60
C VAL A 568 -13.98 15.69 -12.98
N TRP A 569 -13.38 16.06 -14.10
CA TRP A 569 -13.20 17.45 -14.54
C TRP A 569 -14.26 17.96 -15.53
N THR A 570 -15.51 18.07 -15.07
CA THR A 570 -16.62 18.57 -15.91
C THR A 570 -16.71 20.10 -16.02
N GLY A 571 -15.92 20.83 -15.24
CA GLY A 571 -15.94 22.30 -15.15
C GLY A 571 -15.01 23.04 -16.12
N PHE A 572 -14.09 22.33 -16.77
CA PHE A 572 -13.11 22.95 -17.68
C PHE A 572 -13.72 23.26 -19.04
N SER A 573 -13.40 24.45 -19.57
CA SER A 573 -13.82 24.88 -20.89
C SER A 573 -12.62 24.95 -21.84
N GLY A 574 -12.77 24.46 -23.07
CA GLY A 574 -11.70 24.51 -24.08
C GLY A 574 -11.30 23.12 -24.55
N THR A 575 -10.06 23.00 -25.04
CA THR A 575 -9.50 21.70 -25.45
C THR A 575 -9.06 20.96 -24.19
N LEU A 576 -9.64 19.79 -23.95
CA LEU A 576 -9.39 18.94 -22.79
C LEU A 576 -8.95 17.55 -23.27
N PHE A 577 -7.93 16.99 -22.64
CA PHE A 577 -7.44 15.64 -22.91
C PHE A 577 -7.21 14.88 -21.60
N ALA A 578 -7.63 13.61 -21.52
CA ALA A 578 -7.37 12.76 -20.36
C ALA A 578 -6.23 11.77 -20.64
N TYR A 579 -5.17 11.81 -19.83
CA TYR A 579 -4.04 10.88 -19.93
C TYR A 579 -4.17 9.64 -19.02
N GLY A 580 -5.20 9.56 -18.18
CA GLY A 580 -5.44 8.41 -17.31
C GLY A 580 -4.45 8.31 -16.14
N PRO A 581 -4.21 7.10 -15.60
CA PRO A 581 -3.23 6.87 -14.54
C PRO A 581 -1.76 6.85 -15.04
N ALA A 582 -1.57 7.06 -16.35
CA ALA A 582 -0.28 6.90 -17.03
C ALA A 582 0.66 8.10 -16.86
N ILE A 583 0.24 9.18 -16.21
CA ILE A 583 1.13 10.28 -15.79
C ILE A 583 0.76 10.56 -14.33
N GLN A 584 1.73 10.57 -13.43
CA GLN A 584 1.52 10.78 -12.00
C GLN A 584 2.51 11.81 -11.49
N LEU A 585 2.04 13.03 -11.29
CA LEU A 585 2.88 14.16 -10.96
C LEU A 585 3.29 14.13 -9.49
N GLY A 586 4.56 13.84 -9.23
CA GLY A 586 5.10 13.77 -7.88
C GLY A 586 4.99 15.09 -7.11
N ASN A 587 4.33 15.07 -5.94
CA ASN A 587 4.12 16.26 -5.09
C ASN A 587 5.40 17.01 -4.64
N ALA A 588 6.57 16.35 -4.68
CA ALA A 588 7.83 16.90 -4.17
C ALA A 588 8.83 17.26 -5.28
N ALA A 589 8.92 16.45 -6.33
CA ALA A 589 9.79 16.66 -7.47
C ALA A 589 9.33 15.76 -8.62
N ASP A 590 9.27 16.31 -9.84
CA ASP A 590 8.92 15.60 -11.07
C ASP A 590 9.18 16.49 -12.30
N ALA A 591 8.69 16.09 -13.47
CA ALA A 591 8.67 16.90 -14.67
C ALA A 591 7.39 16.71 -15.49
N VAL A 592 7.04 17.72 -16.27
CA VAL A 592 6.11 17.58 -17.40
C VAL A 592 6.91 17.82 -18.68
N GLN A 593 7.02 16.80 -19.52
CA GLN A 593 7.77 16.87 -20.79
C GLN A 593 6.83 16.62 -21.97
N ILE A 594 6.94 17.44 -23.02
CA ILE A 594 6.11 17.32 -24.23
C ILE A 594 7.01 17.10 -25.44
N PHE A 595 6.73 16.05 -26.20
CA PHE A 595 7.46 15.67 -27.40
C PHE A 595 6.55 15.61 -28.63
N SER A 596 7.15 15.82 -29.80
CA SER A 596 6.59 15.43 -31.09
C SER A 596 7.58 14.48 -31.77
N GLY A 597 7.27 13.19 -31.76
CA GLY A 597 8.25 12.15 -32.08
C GLY A 597 9.44 12.24 -31.11
N VAL A 598 10.66 12.40 -31.65
CA VAL A 598 11.89 12.56 -30.84
C VAL A 598 12.22 14.02 -30.50
N THR A 599 11.41 14.99 -30.97
CA THR A 599 11.69 16.41 -30.76
C THR A 599 11.06 16.85 -29.45
N LEU A 600 11.88 17.29 -28.49
CA LEU A 600 11.39 17.95 -27.29
C LEU A 600 10.78 19.31 -27.67
N ILE A 601 9.51 19.50 -27.31
CA ILE A 601 8.75 20.72 -27.55
C ILE A 601 8.92 21.68 -26.39
N ASP A 602 8.70 21.18 -25.18
CA ASP A 602 8.86 21.90 -23.92
C ASP A 602 9.03 20.90 -22.77
N ALA A 603 9.68 21.34 -21.69
CA ALA A 603 9.82 20.54 -20.46
C ALA A 603 9.89 21.45 -19.24
N VAL A 604 9.03 21.22 -18.25
CA VAL A 604 9.12 21.87 -16.94
C VAL A 604 9.52 20.83 -15.91
N VAL A 605 10.74 20.92 -15.40
CA VAL A 605 11.26 20.06 -14.32
C VAL A 605 11.18 20.83 -13.01
N PHE A 606 10.49 20.26 -12.02
CA PHE A 606 10.27 20.88 -10.73
C PHE A 606 10.77 20.01 -9.57
N ASP A 607 11.12 20.69 -8.48
CA ASP A 607 11.70 20.11 -7.28
C ASP A 607 11.21 20.84 -6.02
N ALA A 608 11.84 20.56 -4.86
CA ALA A 608 11.47 21.16 -3.58
C ALA A 608 11.59 22.70 -3.52
N ALA A 609 12.24 23.35 -4.50
CA ALA A 609 12.29 24.82 -4.58
C ALA A 609 11.03 25.41 -5.23
N TRP A 610 10.21 24.60 -5.89
CA TRP A 610 8.96 25.02 -6.50
C TRP A 610 7.82 25.06 -5.48
N PRO A 611 6.82 25.94 -5.65
CA PRO A 611 5.82 26.20 -4.63
C PRO A 611 4.65 25.19 -4.62
N PHE A 612 4.92 23.90 -4.88
CA PHE A 612 3.93 22.81 -4.88
C PHE A 612 3.58 22.27 -3.47
N ALA A 613 4.21 22.82 -2.42
CA ALA A 613 4.00 22.38 -1.03
C ALA A 613 2.58 22.65 -0.49
N THR A 614 1.81 23.51 -1.15
CA THR A 614 0.45 23.87 -0.69
C THR A 614 -0.58 22.99 -1.38
N ALA A 615 -1.12 22.04 -0.63
CA ALA A 615 -2.22 21.18 -1.08
C ALA A 615 -3.40 22.01 -1.60
N GLY A 616 -3.97 21.60 -2.74
CA GLY A 616 -5.14 22.22 -3.37
C GLY A 616 -4.84 23.42 -4.27
N ARG A 617 -3.57 23.69 -4.58
CA ARG A 617 -3.18 24.86 -5.38
C ARG A 617 -2.28 24.50 -6.55
N ALA A 618 -2.68 24.95 -7.74
CA ALA A 618 -1.83 24.90 -8.92
C ALA A 618 -0.70 25.93 -8.80
N VAL A 619 0.36 25.70 -9.57
CA VAL A 619 1.45 26.66 -9.79
C VAL A 619 1.36 27.14 -11.23
N GLN A 620 1.35 28.45 -11.44
CA GLN A 620 1.13 29.10 -12.73
C GLN A 620 2.38 29.86 -13.18
N PHE A 621 2.64 29.84 -14.48
CA PHE A 621 3.69 30.60 -15.13
C PHE A 621 3.23 32.06 -15.29
N SER A 622 4.10 33.00 -14.90
CA SER A 622 3.78 34.43 -14.87
C SER A 622 3.44 34.98 -16.25
N SER A 623 2.32 35.69 -16.36
CA SER A 623 1.95 36.39 -17.59
C SER A 623 2.87 37.56 -17.96
N SER A 624 3.70 38.06 -17.03
CA SER A 624 4.71 39.09 -17.29
C SER A 624 6.06 38.54 -17.77
N ALA A 625 6.29 37.23 -17.60
CA ALA A 625 7.47 36.57 -18.14
C ALA A 625 7.37 36.43 -19.66
N THR A 626 8.52 36.29 -20.33
CA THR A 626 8.54 35.97 -21.76
C THR A 626 7.87 34.61 -21.97
N GLN A 627 6.84 34.55 -22.83
CA GLN A 627 6.08 33.32 -23.05
C GLN A 627 6.80 32.38 -24.03
N ASP A 628 7.85 31.71 -23.56
CA ASP A 628 8.64 30.74 -24.31
C ASP A 628 9.09 29.55 -23.43
N ASN A 629 9.58 28.49 -24.09
CA ASN A 629 9.99 27.20 -23.50
C ASN A 629 11.35 27.22 -22.79
N THR A 630 11.84 28.41 -22.43
CA THR A 630 13.09 28.56 -21.65
C THR A 630 12.87 29.44 -20.44
N ALA A 631 11.95 30.40 -20.54
CA ALA A 631 11.54 31.23 -19.43
C ALA A 631 10.72 30.44 -18.40
N ASN A 632 9.93 29.46 -18.84
CA ASN A 632 9.16 28.59 -17.95
C ASN A 632 10.02 27.50 -17.26
N ASP A 633 11.31 27.39 -17.57
CA ASP A 633 12.27 26.55 -16.82
C ASP A 633 12.73 27.21 -15.51
N ALA A 634 12.57 28.54 -15.39
CA ALA A 634 13.06 29.30 -14.26
C ALA A 634 11.99 29.41 -13.18
N VAL A 635 12.20 28.76 -12.03
CA VAL A 635 11.29 28.80 -10.85
C VAL A 635 10.87 30.22 -10.44
N ALA A 636 11.72 31.23 -10.63
CA ALA A 636 11.43 32.62 -10.32
C ALA A 636 10.31 33.26 -11.17
N ASN A 637 9.92 32.61 -12.28
CA ASN A 637 8.81 33.05 -13.13
C ASN A 637 7.50 32.34 -12.81
N TRP A 638 7.45 31.54 -11.75
CA TRP A 638 6.26 30.78 -11.33
C TRP A 638 5.80 31.21 -9.95
N CYS A 639 4.49 31.15 -9.73
CA CYS A 639 3.85 31.46 -8.46
C CYS A 639 2.64 30.56 -8.22
N VAL A 640 2.18 30.49 -6.97
CA VAL A 640 0.98 29.74 -6.61
C VAL A 640 -0.25 30.43 -7.19
N ALA A 641 -1.18 29.67 -7.75
CA ALA A 641 -2.46 30.19 -8.19
C ALA A 641 -3.41 30.38 -6.99
N PHE A 642 -4.23 31.43 -7.06
CA PHE A 642 -5.14 31.85 -5.99
C PHE A 642 -6.57 32.09 -6.48
N ALA A 643 -6.84 31.89 -7.77
CA ALA A 643 -8.19 31.96 -8.30
C ALA A 643 -8.92 30.64 -8.00
N GLU A 644 -10.04 30.70 -7.28
CA GLU A 644 -10.86 29.51 -7.01
C GLU A 644 -11.61 29.10 -8.28
N TYR A 645 -11.34 27.89 -8.76
CA TYR A 645 -12.01 27.31 -9.93
C TYR A 645 -12.92 26.13 -9.56
N ASP A 646 -12.67 25.48 -8.42
CA ASP A 646 -13.54 24.45 -7.85
C ASP A 646 -13.83 24.78 -6.38
N ALA A 647 -15.00 25.36 -6.14
CA ALA A 647 -15.46 25.73 -4.81
C ALA A 647 -15.91 24.54 -3.94
N VAL A 648 -16.11 23.35 -4.52
CA VAL A 648 -16.50 22.15 -3.77
C VAL A 648 -15.29 21.53 -3.11
N ASN A 649 -14.19 21.43 -3.85
CA ASN A 649 -12.93 20.85 -3.38
C ASN A 649 -11.91 21.91 -2.92
N HIS A 650 -12.28 23.20 -2.99
CA HIS A 650 -11.43 24.35 -2.66
C HIS A 650 -10.12 24.39 -3.45
N LEU A 651 -10.19 24.10 -4.75
CA LEU A 651 -9.02 24.07 -5.63
C LEU A 651 -8.80 25.42 -6.30
N LEU A 652 -7.53 25.83 -6.30
CA LEU A 652 -7.07 27.13 -6.77
C LEU A 652 -6.17 26.97 -8.00
N GLY A 653 -6.42 27.77 -9.03
CA GLY A 653 -5.88 27.59 -10.38
C GLY A 653 -6.56 28.50 -11.41
N THR A 654 -5.97 28.66 -12.57
CA THR A 654 -6.54 29.37 -13.73
C THR A 654 -6.74 28.48 -14.97
N PRO A 655 -7.29 27.26 -14.84
CA PRO A 655 -7.43 26.33 -15.95
C PRO A 655 -8.20 26.95 -17.13
N ALA A 656 -7.57 26.95 -18.31
CA ALA A 656 -8.02 27.54 -19.57
C ALA A 656 -8.23 29.08 -19.54
N ALA A 657 -7.86 29.74 -18.44
CA ALA A 657 -7.90 31.19 -18.30
C ALA A 657 -6.50 31.79 -18.48
N ALA A 658 -6.43 33.11 -18.60
CA ALA A 658 -5.13 33.78 -18.60
C ALA A 658 -4.51 33.68 -17.20
N ASN A 659 -3.30 33.13 -17.13
CA ASN A 659 -2.49 33.15 -15.92
C ASN A 659 -2.30 34.59 -15.47
N ARG A 660 -2.12 34.76 -14.16
CA ARG A 660 -1.84 36.08 -13.59
C ARG A 660 -0.35 36.42 -13.69
N ASP A 661 -0.05 37.69 -13.51
CA ASP A 661 1.31 38.15 -13.36
C ASP A 661 1.78 37.82 -11.94
N CYS A 662 2.84 37.02 -11.83
CA CYS A 662 3.44 36.66 -10.54
C CYS A 662 4.24 37.80 -9.89
N ASN A 663 4.31 38.96 -10.55
CA ASN A 663 4.93 40.19 -10.06
C ASN A 663 3.94 41.35 -9.99
N MET A 664 2.63 41.09 -9.85
CA MET A 664 1.74 42.20 -9.53
C MET A 664 2.19 42.80 -8.19
N ASN A 665 2.17 44.13 -8.11
CA ASN A 665 2.20 44.76 -6.80
C ASN A 665 0.76 44.79 -6.32
N GLU A 666 0.51 44.49 -5.05
CA GLU A 666 -0.76 44.81 -4.42
C GLU A 666 -1.11 46.29 -4.65
N THR A 667 -2.23 46.52 -5.34
CA THR A 667 -2.67 47.87 -5.74
C THR A 667 -3.91 48.33 -4.97
N ILE A 668 -4.58 47.42 -4.28
CA ILE A 668 -5.75 47.68 -3.43
C ILE A 668 -5.43 47.16 -2.04
N CYS A 669 -4.74 47.99 -1.25
CA CYS A 669 -4.26 47.63 0.08
C CYS A 669 -5.33 47.68 1.17
N ASN A 670 -6.62 47.65 0.83
CA ASN A 670 -7.71 47.89 1.78
C ASN A 670 -8.99 47.10 1.52
N ASP A 671 -8.90 45.97 0.82
CA ASP A 671 -10.06 45.15 0.50
C ASP A 671 -10.03 43.75 1.13
N ASN A 672 -9.05 43.48 2.00
CA ASN A 672 -8.87 42.20 2.69
C ASN A 672 -8.66 41.02 1.73
N LEU A 673 -8.16 41.30 0.53
CA LEU A 673 -7.79 40.30 -0.47
C LEU A 673 -6.28 40.32 -0.73
N ASP A 674 -5.77 39.20 -1.20
CA ASP A 674 -4.41 39.02 -1.71
C ASP A 674 -4.50 39.19 -3.24
N ASN A 675 -4.40 40.44 -3.72
CA ASN A 675 -4.68 40.76 -5.12
C ASN A 675 -3.48 40.47 -6.03
N ASP A 676 -2.27 40.37 -5.49
CA ASP A 676 -1.08 39.94 -6.23
C ASP A 676 -0.72 38.45 -6.06
N GLY A 677 -1.29 37.78 -5.07
CA GLY A 677 -1.25 36.34 -4.90
C GLY A 677 0.00 35.81 -4.22
N ASP A 678 0.78 36.67 -3.56
CA ASP A 678 2.03 36.29 -2.92
C ASP A 678 1.85 35.66 -1.53
N GLY A 679 0.59 35.57 -1.06
CA GLY A 679 0.20 35.02 0.24
C GLY A 679 0.09 36.08 1.34
N GLN A 680 0.35 37.35 1.04
CA GLN A 680 0.21 38.48 1.95
C GLN A 680 -1.02 39.32 1.56
N ILE A 681 -1.75 39.85 2.55
CA ILE A 681 -2.98 40.62 2.33
C ILE A 681 -2.83 42.06 2.83
N ASP A 682 -3.25 43.04 2.04
CA ASP A 682 -3.25 44.47 2.39
C ASP A 682 -1.89 44.92 3.01
N CYS A 683 -1.87 45.54 4.20
CA CYS A 683 -0.64 45.99 4.86
C CYS A 683 0.32 44.87 5.32
N ALA A 684 -0.09 43.60 5.25
CA ALA A 684 0.87 42.51 5.44
C ALA A 684 1.77 42.32 4.21
N ASP A 685 1.37 42.89 3.07
CA ASP A 685 2.12 42.86 1.83
C ASP A 685 3.13 44.02 1.75
N ALA A 686 4.38 43.70 1.42
CA ALA A 686 5.46 44.67 1.23
C ALA A 686 5.18 45.67 0.09
N ASN A 687 4.34 45.30 -0.88
CA ASN A 687 3.89 46.15 -1.98
C ASN A 687 2.92 47.24 -1.53
N CYS A 688 2.32 47.10 -0.34
CA CYS A 688 1.39 48.07 0.25
C CYS A 688 2.02 49.16 1.11
N LEU A 689 3.34 49.14 1.30
CA LEU A 689 4.05 50.13 2.11
C LEU A 689 3.73 51.57 1.68
N GLY A 690 3.17 52.35 2.61
CA GLY A 690 2.76 53.74 2.41
C GLY A 690 1.36 53.94 1.81
N GLN A 691 0.60 52.86 1.56
CA GLN A 691 -0.81 52.91 1.16
C GLN A 691 -1.75 52.86 2.37
N THR A 692 -3.02 53.20 2.16
CA THR A 692 -4.05 53.11 3.20
C THR A 692 -4.57 51.68 3.31
N GLY A 693 -4.55 51.14 4.53
CA GLY A 693 -5.02 49.80 4.91
C GLY A 693 -6.53 49.67 5.09
N SER A 694 -6.99 48.43 5.29
CA SER A 694 -8.41 48.04 5.46
C SER A 694 -9.11 48.67 6.68
N LEU A 695 -8.37 49.03 7.72
CA LEU A 695 -8.88 49.70 8.93
C LEU A 695 -8.69 51.22 8.88
N GLY A 696 -8.07 51.75 7.82
CA GLY A 696 -7.74 53.16 7.65
C GLY A 696 -6.32 53.54 8.11
N GLU A 697 -5.51 52.54 8.46
CA GLU A 697 -4.09 52.64 8.80
C GLU A 697 -3.23 53.05 7.58
N VAL A 698 -2.01 53.51 7.79
CA VAL A 698 -1.02 53.66 6.71
C VAL A 698 0.01 52.55 6.85
N CYS A 699 0.02 51.59 5.93
CA CYS A 699 0.86 50.41 6.00
C CYS A 699 2.36 50.78 6.09
N GLN A 700 3.08 50.15 7.00
CA GLN A 700 4.47 50.44 7.36
C GLN A 700 5.28 49.15 7.47
N ALA A 701 6.59 49.24 7.26
CA ALA A 701 7.50 48.09 7.39
C ALA A 701 7.96 47.89 8.84
N THR A 702 7.82 48.93 9.64
CA THR A 702 8.07 49.00 11.08
C THR A 702 7.13 50.06 11.62
N GLU A 703 6.45 49.80 12.73
CA GLU A 703 5.53 50.76 13.32
C GLU A 703 6.26 52.04 13.69
N THR A 704 5.85 53.15 13.08
CA THR A 704 6.36 54.49 13.38
C THR A 704 5.27 55.49 13.73
N THR A 705 4.00 55.10 13.61
CA THR A 705 2.84 55.94 13.93
C THR A 705 2.22 55.41 15.21
N CYS A 706 2.92 55.66 16.32
CA CYS A 706 2.67 54.99 17.58
C CYS A 706 1.51 55.54 18.42
N ASP A 707 0.59 56.29 17.82
CA ASP A 707 -0.49 56.99 18.52
C ASP A 707 -1.85 56.97 17.80
N ASP A 708 -1.99 56.18 16.74
CA ASP A 708 -3.18 56.14 15.89
C ASP A 708 -4.13 54.98 16.20
N GLY A 709 -3.73 54.07 17.10
CA GLY A 709 -4.56 52.94 17.52
C GLY A 709 -4.58 51.79 16.53
N PHE A 710 -3.69 51.80 15.53
CA PHE A 710 -3.57 50.77 14.51
C PHE A 710 -2.25 50.00 14.62
N ASP A 711 -2.24 48.81 14.03
CA ASP A 711 -1.07 47.95 13.86
C ASP A 711 -0.64 48.08 12.39
N ASN A 712 0.22 49.05 12.13
CA ASN A 712 0.57 49.52 10.80
C ASN A 712 1.63 48.65 10.14
N ASP A 713 2.41 47.87 10.89
CA ASP A 713 3.34 46.86 10.37
C ASP A 713 2.85 45.40 10.53
N ARG A 714 1.71 45.21 11.18
CA ARG A 714 0.97 43.94 11.33
C ARG A 714 1.75 42.85 12.05
N ASP A 715 2.65 43.22 12.96
CA ASP A 715 3.35 42.26 13.82
C ASP A 715 2.51 41.77 15.01
N GLY A 716 1.28 42.30 15.16
CA GLY A 716 0.31 41.97 16.20
C GLY A 716 0.35 42.90 17.40
N GLN A 717 1.19 43.95 17.37
CA GLN A 717 1.33 44.93 18.44
C GLN A 717 0.88 46.31 17.94
N ILE A 718 0.16 47.05 18.79
CA ILE A 718 -0.43 48.35 18.44
C ILE A 718 0.25 49.44 19.26
N ASP A 719 0.60 50.56 18.63
CA ASP A 719 1.12 51.76 19.28
C ASP A 719 2.27 51.44 20.26
N CYS A 720 2.19 51.91 21.51
CA CYS A 720 3.19 51.68 22.55
C CYS A 720 3.29 50.23 23.04
N ALA A 721 2.45 49.31 22.57
CA ALA A 721 2.65 47.89 22.79
C ALA A 721 3.70 47.32 21.82
N ASP A 722 3.97 48.00 20.70
CA ASP A 722 4.97 47.61 19.72
C ASP A 722 6.38 48.01 20.16
N ALA A 723 7.33 47.09 20.02
CA ALA A 723 8.74 47.31 20.33
C ALA A 723 9.40 48.35 19.40
N ASN A 724 8.94 48.47 18.16
CA ASN A 724 9.36 49.46 17.16
C ASN A 724 8.96 50.89 17.56
N CYS A 725 7.91 51.01 18.39
CA CYS A 725 7.46 52.28 18.95
C CYS A 725 8.27 52.79 20.15
N ALA A 726 9.24 52.02 20.64
CA ALA A 726 10.07 52.42 21.78
C ALA A 726 10.70 53.82 21.61
N GLY A 727 10.33 54.76 22.47
CA GLY A 727 10.82 56.14 22.45
C GLY A 727 10.13 57.09 21.44
N MET A 728 9.19 56.60 20.63
CA MET A 728 8.33 57.42 19.76
C MET A 728 7.17 58.05 20.56
N PRO A 729 6.64 59.22 20.17
CA PRO A 729 5.44 59.79 20.80
C PRO A 729 4.24 58.85 20.63
N GLY A 730 3.66 58.41 21.75
CA GLY A 730 2.47 57.58 21.80
C GLY A 730 1.18 58.35 22.12
N PRO A 731 0.07 57.65 22.40
CA PRO A 731 -1.23 58.28 22.63
C PRO A 731 -1.17 59.33 23.74
N GLY A 732 -1.58 60.56 23.43
CA GLY A 732 -1.52 61.68 24.36
C GLY A 732 -0.17 62.42 24.42
N GLY A 733 0.76 62.13 23.50
CA GLY A 733 2.04 62.84 23.35
C GLY A 733 3.10 62.44 24.36
N ILE A 734 2.95 61.27 24.99
CA ILE A 734 3.92 60.67 25.92
C ILE A 734 4.69 59.60 25.16
N ASN A 735 6.02 59.59 25.24
CA ASN A 735 6.82 58.62 24.49
C ASN A 735 6.59 57.19 25.01
N CYS A 736 6.48 56.22 24.10
CA CYS A 736 6.29 54.82 24.44
C CYS A 736 7.51 54.26 25.21
N PRO A 737 7.29 53.38 26.20
CA PRO A 737 8.33 52.90 27.10
C PRO A 737 9.37 52.05 26.36
N SER A 738 10.64 52.43 26.48
CA SER A 738 11.77 51.71 25.87
C SER A 738 12.36 50.71 26.87
N GLY A 739 11.83 49.48 26.96
CA GLY A 739 12.39 48.46 27.85
C GLY A 739 11.85 47.04 27.66
N SER A 740 12.78 46.08 27.56
CA SER A 740 12.57 44.63 27.69
C SER A 740 11.72 44.31 28.93
N MET A 741 10.84 43.30 28.86
CA MET A 741 10.04 42.87 30.01
C MET A 741 10.88 42.75 31.29
N THR A 742 10.40 43.30 32.41
CA THR A 742 11.06 43.24 33.72
C THR A 742 10.13 42.68 34.80
N LEU A 743 10.71 42.26 35.94
CA LEU A 743 9.92 42.05 37.16
C LEU A 743 9.23 43.36 37.57
N PHE A 744 8.02 43.27 38.12
CA PHE A 744 7.27 44.45 38.56
C PHE A 744 6.42 44.15 39.80
N PHE A 745 6.02 45.18 40.53
CA PHE A 745 5.07 45.11 41.63
C PHE A 745 3.66 44.85 41.12
N SER A 746 3.07 43.74 41.53
CA SER A 746 1.72 43.32 41.14
C SER A 746 0.66 43.70 42.18
N GLU A 747 1.02 43.82 43.46
CA GLU A 747 0.09 44.21 44.52
C GLU A 747 0.79 45.03 45.63
N TYR A 748 0.07 45.99 46.20
CA TYR A 748 0.51 46.85 47.30
C TYR A 748 -0.64 47.00 48.30
N ILE A 749 -0.40 46.67 49.57
CA ILE A 749 -1.43 46.65 50.61
C ILE A 749 -1.07 47.62 51.72
N GLU A 750 -1.76 48.75 51.76
CA GLU A 750 -1.76 49.62 52.92
C GLU A 750 -3.00 49.33 53.79
N GLY A 751 -2.96 48.23 54.54
CA GLY A 751 -4.05 47.78 55.41
C GLY A 751 -4.09 48.46 56.78
N SER A 752 -5.03 48.00 57.62
CA SER A 752 -5.20 48.49 58.98
C SER A 752 -4.05 48.06 59.90
N SER A 753 -3.65 48.96 60.81
CA SER A 753 -2.51 48.76 61.71
C SER A 753 -1.23 48.36 60.94
N ASN A 754 -0.73 47.13 61.14
CA ASN A 754 0.49 46.62 60.53
C ASN A 754 0.20 45.63 59.39
N ASN A 755 -1.04 45.55 58.88
CA ASN A 755 -1.35 44.75 57.69
C ASN A 755 -0.75 45.43 56.46
N LYS A 756 0.56 45.26 56.25
CA LYS A 756 1.30 45.86 55.15
C LYS A 756 2.04 44.78 54.38
N ALA A 757 1.85 44.73 53.07
CA ALA A 757 2.53 43.80 52.19
C ALA A 757 2.61 44.34 50.76
N PHE A 758 3.60 43.92 50.00
CA PHE A 758 3.63 44.14 48.55
C PHE A 758 4.18 42.90 47.86
N GLU A 759 3.81 42.75 46.60
CA GLU A 759 4.03 41.56 45.80
C GLU A 759 4.82 41.92 44.55
N ILE A 760 5.79 41.08 44.19
CA ILE A 760 6.58 41.17 42.96
C ILE A 760 6.19 39.99 42.07
N TYR A 761 5.87 40.25 40.80
CA TYR A 761 5.50 39.24 39.82
C TYR A 761 6.60 39.01 38.79
N ASN A 762 6.76 37.75 38.38
CA ASN A 762 7.61 37.34 37.27
C ASN A 762 6.80 37.13 35.98
N PRO A 763 6.83 38.06 35.01
CA PRO A 763 6.10 37.89 33.75
C PRO A 763 6.78 36.94 32.75
N PHE A 764 8.00 36.48 33.02
CA PHE A 764 8.76 35.66 32.07
C PHE A 764 8.21 34.24 31.96
N GLY A 765 8.35 33.63 30.78
CA GLY A 765 8.15 32.20 30.56
C GLY A 765 9.21 31.31 31.23
N THR A 766 10.11 31.88 32.03
CA THR A 766 11.21 31.17 32.72
C THR A 766 11.37 31.66 34.16
N ALA A 767 12.03 30.86 35.00
CA ALA A 767 12.30 31.21 36.38
C ALA A 767 13.41 32.28 36.50
N PHE A 768 13.27 33.21 37.45
CA PHE A 768 14.18 34.33 37.67
C PHE A 768 14.94 34.24 39.00
N ASP A 769 16.25 34.48 39.00
CA ASP A 769 17.07 34.50 40.22
C ASP A 769 16.99 35.85 40.95
N LEU A 770 16.30 35.87 42.09
CA LEU A 770 16.08 37.06 42.92
C LEU A 770 17.32 37.47 43.71
N SER A 771 18.40 36.67 43.74
CA SER A 771 19.64 37.01 44.46
C SER A 771 20.30 38.31 43.95
N THR A 772 19.95 38.72 42.73
CA THR A 772 20.39 39.96 42.09
C THR A 772 19.50 41.17 42.42
N CYS A 773 18.41 40.95 43.16
CA CYS A 773 17.37 41.94 43.40
C CYS A 773 17.33 42.44 44.85
N GLN A 774 16.90 43.69 45.02
CA GLN A 774 16.67 44.33 46.30
C GLN A 774 15.49 45.30 46.21
N VAL A 775 14.76 45.45 47.31
CA VAL A 775 13.70 46.46 47.45
C VAL A 775 14.16 47.52 48.44
N LYS A 776 13.91 48.79 48.10
CA LYS A 776 14.25 49.94 48.93
C LYS A 776 13.00 50.72 49.29
N LEU A 777 12.89 51.06 50.57
CA LEU A 777 11.89 51.97 51.10
C LEU A 777 12.47 53.37 51.23
N TYR A 778 11.74 54.37 50.78
CA TYR A 778 12.05 55.78 50.87
C TYR A 778 10.96 56.48 51.67
N ALA A 779 11.15 56.55 52.99
CA ALA A 779 10.12 57.05 53.87
C ALA A 779 9.99 58.58 53.83
N ASN A 780 8.75 59.08 53.81
CA ASN A 780 8.33 60.46 54.03
C ASN A 780 9.07 61.44 53.09
N GLY A 781 9.04 61.13 51.78
CA GLY A 781 9.68 61.91 50.72
C GLY A 781 11.21 61.90 50.72
N SER A 782 11.86 60.96 51.41
CA SER A 782 13.32 60.85 51.42
C SER A 782 13.91 60.56 50.02
N ALA A 783 15.00 61.25 49.65
CA ALA A 783 15.76 60.94 48.44
C ALA A 783 16.78 59.80 48.63
N THR A 784 16.91 59.28 49.85
CA THR A 784 17.80 58.17 50.20
C THR A 784 17.02 57.05 50.88
N ALA A 785 17.32 55.80 50.52
CA ALA A 785 16.61 54.65 51.08
C ALA A 785 16.77 54.60 52.61
N THR A 786 15.65 54.53 53.32
CA THR A 786 15.61 54.43 54.78
C THR A 786 15.70 52.99 55.24
N THR A 787 15.28 52.03 54.42
CA THR A 787 15.41 50.59 54.67
C THR A 787 15.61 49.86 53.33
N THR A 788 16.43 48.82 53.33
CA THR A 788 16.69 47.97 52.15
C THR A 788 16.50 46.50 52.52
N ALA A 789 15.80 45.75 51.68
CA ALA A 789 15.68 44.32 51.74
C ALA A 789 16.40 43.69 50.55
N ASN A 790 17.37 42.81 50.80
CA ASN A 790 17.93 41.96 49.75
C ASN A 790 17.02 40.75 49.56
N LEU A 791 16.69 40.42 48.32
CA LEU A 791 15.88 39.25 48.01
C LEU A 791 16.77 38.03 47.83
N THR A 792 16.19 36.85 48.01
CA THR A 792 16.90 35.57 47.87
C THR A 792 15.96 34.51 47.31
N GLY A 793 16.53 33.54 46.61
CA GLY A 793 15.77 32.43 46.02
C GLY A 793 15.50 32.65 44.53
N THR A 794 14.71 31.76 43.96
CA THR A 794 14.32 31.80 42.55
C THR A 794 12.81 31.93 42.49
N LEU A 795 12.33 32.87 41.69
CA LEU A 795 10.91 33.08 41.43
C LEU A 795 10.50 32.34 40.16
N ALA A 796 9.55 31.41 40.26
CA ALA A 796 9.14 30.63 39.09
C ALA A 796 8.48 31.51 38.01
N SER A 797 8.38 30.98 36.79
CA SER A 797 7.66 31.63 35.70
C SER A 797 6.20 31.86 36.12
N HIS A 798 5.70 33.08 35.89
CA HIS A 798 4.33 33.49 36.26
C HIS A 798 3.99 33.35 37.75
N ASP A 799 5.00 33.34 38.62
CA ASP A 799 4.85 33.25 40.07
C ASP A 799 5.11 34.61 40.76
N VAL A 800 4.78 34.70 42.04
CA VAL A 800 4.89 35.93 42.84
C VAL A 800 5.77 35.78 44.08
N TYR A 801 6.36 36.90 44.52
CA TYR A 801 7.16 36.98 45.75
C TYR A 801 6.61 38.07 46.67
N VAL A 802 6.11 37.69 47.85
CA VAL A 802 5.41 38.57 48.79
C VAL A 802 6.32 38.98 49.93
N ILE A 803 6.44 40.29 50.13
CA ILE A 803 7.17 40.90 51.24
C ILE A 803 6.18 41.58 52.18
N CYS A 804 6.22 41.22 53.46
CA CYS A 804 5.22 41.66 54.43
C CYS A 804 5.80 42.16 55.75
N ASN A 805 4.97 42.90 56.48
CA ASN A 805 5.28 43.28 57.85
C ASN A 805 5.13 42.08 58.79
N SER A 806 6.10 41.87 59.69
CA SER A 806 6.10 40.75 60.64
C SER A 806 4.94 40.78 61.64
N SER A 807 4.27 41.92 61.79
CA SER A 807 3.09 42.10 62.64
C SER A 807 1.77 42.16 61.86
N SER A 808 1.76 41.73 60.60
CA SER A 808 0.54 41.59 59.80
C SER A 808 -0.40 40.51 60.35
N ASN A 809 -1.67 40.55 59.93
CA ASN A 809 -2.62 39.49 60.25
C ASN A 809 -2.19 38.12 59.67
N ALA A 810 -2.81 37.06 60.18
CA ALA A 810 -2.47 35.68 59.82
C ALA A 810 -2.67 35.36 58.33
N GLY A 811 -3.58 36.06 57.63
CA GLY A 811 -3.81 35.85 56.20
C GLY A 811 -2.64 36.33 55.35
N ILE A 812 -2.12 37.53 55.63
CA ILE A 812 -0.92 38.06 54.97
C ILE A 812 0.30 37.22 55.31
N LEU A 813 0.48 36.85 56.59
CA LEU A 813 1.62 36.04 57.02
C LEU A 813 1.66 34.64 56.41
N ALA A 814 0.50 34.10 55.98
CA ALA A 814 0.41 32.77 55.38
C ALA A 814 0.99 32.69 53.97
N VAL A 815 0.98 33.80 53.22
CA VAL A 815 1.48 33.90 51.83
C VAL A 815 2.78 34.70 51.74
N CYS A 816 3.39 35.05 52.86
CA CYS A 816 4.55 35.93 52.91
C CYS A 816 5.86 35.15 52.79
N ASP A 817 6.63 35.44 51.74
CA ASP A 817 7.94 34.86 51.50
C ASP A 817 9.04 35.52 52.34
N LEU A 818 8.91 36.83 52.58
CA LEU A 818 9.89 37.60 53.34
C LEU A 818 9.24 38.61 54.29
N GLN A 819 9.43 38.39 55.59
CA GLN A 819 9.11 39.40 56.60
C GLN A 819 10.25 40.41 56.72
N ASN A 820 10.00 41.67 56.35
CA ASN A 820 11.04 42.70 56.34
C ASN A 820 10.53 44.09 56.73
N GLY A 821 11.44 44.94 57.21
CA GLY A 821 11.16 46.33 57.56
C GLY A 821 10.87 47.24 56.37
N THR A 822 11.14 46.83 55.13
CA THR A 822 10.68 47.54 53.92
C THR A 822 9.15 47.58 53.80
N ALA A 823 8.43 46.67 54.48
CA ALA A 823 6.98 46.71 54.62
C ALA A 823 6.49 47.57 55.83
N ASN A 824 7.30 48.52 56.31
CA ASN A 824 6.88 49.55 57.28
C ASN A 824 6.60 50.87 56.58
N TYR A 825 5.88 50.82 55.47
CA TYR A 825 5.50 52.02 54.72
C TYR A 825 4.10 52.51 55.09
N ASN A 826 3.83 53.77 54.76
CA ASN A 826 2.50 54.37 54.72
C ASN A 826 2.38 55.30 53.49
N GLY A 827 1.19 55.90 53.30
CA GLY A 827 0.77 56.44 52.01
C GLY A 827 1.71 57.41 51.29
N ASP A 828 2.61 58.10 51.98
CA ASP A 828 3.57 59.07 51.45
C ASP A 828 4.99 58.50 51.22
N ASP A 829 5.17 57.18 51.37
CA ASP A 829 6.46 56.51 51.18
C ASP A 829 6.57 55.85 49.80
N ALA A 830 7.76 55.95 49.19
CA ALA A 830 8.05 55.30 47.92
C ALA A 830 8.77 53.95 48.09
N LEU A 831 8.48 53.00 47.20
CA LEU A 831 9.14 51.69 47.11
C LEU A 831 9.82 51.56 45.74
N GLU A 832 11.05 51.06 45.74
CA GLU A 832 11.83 50.85 44.52
C GLU A 832 12.31 49.40 44.45
N LEU A 833 12.03 48.71 43.35
CA LEU A 833 12.59 47.40 43.02
C LEU A 833 13.81 47.59 42.10
N ILE A 834 14.95 47.04 42.50
CA ILE A 834 16.19 47.08 41.74
C ILE A 834 16.68 45.65 41.51
N CYS A 835 16.98 45.28 40.28
CA CYS A 835 17.58 44.00 39.92
C CYS A 835 18.83 44.22 39.06
N GLY A 836 19.93 43.50 39.34
CA GLY A 836 21.18 43.66 38.60
C GLY A 836 21.80 45.07 38.66
N GLY A 837 21.37 45.89 39.63
CA GLY A 837 21.79 47.29 39.77
C GLY A 837 20.94 48.31 38.99
N VAL A 838 19.87 47.88 38.32
CA VAL A 838 18.95 48.74 37.55
C VAL A 838 17.58 48.78 38.23
N THR A 839 16.97 49.96 38.29
CA THR A 839 15.60 50.14 38.76
C THR A 839 14.64 49.54 37.74
N VAL A 840 13.77 48.64 38.17
CA VAL A 840 12.83 47.92 37.30
C VAL A 840 11.37 48.27 37.60
N ASP A 841 11.07 48.75 38.80
CA ASP A 841 9.74 49.27 39.15
C ASP A 841 9.78 50.20 40.36
N VAL A 842 8.87 51.17 40.42
CA VAL A 842 8.70 52.13 41.50
C VAL A 842 7.22 52.35 41.81
N ILE A 843 6.88 52.36 43.10
CA ILE A 843 5.60 52.87 43.62
C ILE A 843 5.90 54.17 44.34
N GLY A 844 5.26 55.27 43.94
CA GLY A 844 5.53 56.61 44.48
C GLY A 844 6.64 57.35 43.72
N GLN A 845 7.10 58.47 44.27
CA GLN A 845 8.14 59.31 43.67
C GLN A 845 9.29 59.54 44.67
N ILE A 846 10.49 59.08 44.32
CA ILE A 846 11.67 59.15 45.17
C ILE A 846 12.11 60.61 45.36
N GLY A 847 12.29 61.02 46.62
CA GLY A 847 12.71 62.38 46.96
C GLY A 847 11.59 63.43 46.90
N PHE A 848 10.34 63.02 46.73
CA PHE A 848 9.16 63.90 46.73
C PHE A 848 8.14 63.45 47.79
N ASP A 849 7.64 64.39 48.58
CA ASP A 849 6.62 64.16 49.61
C ASP A 849 5.24 64.63 49.08
N PRO A 850 4.27 63.72 48.86
CA PRO A 850 2.92 64.07 48.41
C PRO A 850 2.03 64.62 49.56
N GLY A 851 2.55 64.71 50.78
CA GLY A 851 1.87 65.19 51.98
C GLY A 851 1.39 64.05 52.87
N THR A 852 0.42 63.27 52.40
CA THR A 852 -0.10 62.10 53.15
C THR A 852 -0.28 60.86 52.30
N GLU A 853 -0.53 61.02 51.01
CA GLU A 853 -0.80 59.94 50.07
C GLU A 853 -0.64 60.43 48.63
N TRP A 854 -0.32 59.52 47.71
CA TRP A 854 -0.62 59.74 46.30
C TRP A 854 -2.07 59.37 46.04
N VAL A 855 -2.84 60.31 45.49
CA VAL A 855 -4.26 60.11 45.19
C VAL A 855 -4.63 60.73 43.85
N SER A 856 -5.25 59.92 42.99
CA SER A 856 -5.79 60.35 41.70
C SER A 856 -6.83 59.34 41.23
N GLY A 857 -7.80 59.75 40.42
CA GLY A 857 -8.79 58.84 39.81
C GLY A 857 -9.59 57.92 40.76
N GLY A 858 -9.65 58.24 42.06
CA GLY A 858 -10.28 57.38 43.08
C GLY A 858 -9.36 56.29 43.67
N VAL A 859 -8.12 56.19 43.18
CA VAL A 859 -7.07 55.30 43.67
C VAL A 859 -6.19 56.09 44.64
N SER A 860 -5.88 55.52 45.80
CA SER A 860 -4.89 56.11 46.70
C SER A 860 -4.00 55.09 47.37
N THR A 861 -2.78 55.50 47.70
CA THR A 861 -1.83 54.65 48.43
C THR A 861 -2.22 54.47 49.88
N LEU A 862 -2.86 55.47 50.51
CA LEU A 862 -3.28 55.40 51.92
C LEU A 862 -4.55 54.58 52.14
N ASN A 863 -4.47 53.61 53.06
CA ASN A 863 -5.61 52.81 53.52
C ASN A 863 -6.35 52.04 52.42
N GLN A 864 -5.64 51.57 51.40
CA GLN A 864 -6.21 50.78 50.30
C GLN A 864 -5.29 49.63 49.89
N THR A 865 -5.88 48.64 49.23
CA THR A 865 -5.15 47.61 48.50
C THR A 865 -5.13 48.00 47.02
N LEU A 866 -3.95 48.01 46.42
CA LEU A 866 -3.73 48.33 45.02
C LEU A 866 -3.25 47.08 44.29
N GLN A 867 -3.89 46.75 43.18
CA GLN A 867 -3.45 45.66 42.30
C GLN A 867 -3.14 46.21 40.91
N ARG A 868 -2.07 45.74 40.31
CA ARG A 868 -1.62 46.21 39.00
C ARG A 868 -2.68 45.87 37.95
N LYS A 869 -3.00 46.83 37.07
CA LYS A 869 -3.93 46.61 35.97
C LYS A 869 -3.35 45.61 34.98
N CYS A 870 -4.19 44.78 34.39
CA CYS A 870 -3.75 43.72 33.47
C CYS A 870 -3.06 44.23 32.19
N ALA A 871 -3.37 45.44 31.74
CA ALA A 871 -2.68 46.05 30.60
C ALA A 871 -1.25 46.49 30.93
N ILE A 872 -0.84 46.49 32.20
CA ILE A 872 0.49 46.88 32.63
C ILE A 872 1.33 45.61 32.76
N THR A 873 2.16 45.38 31.75
CA THR A 873 3.06 44.22 31.66
C THR A 873 4.49 44.53 32.09
N ASN A 874 4.76 45.78 32.50
CA ASN A 874 6.07 46.30 32.87
C ASN A 874 6.00 47.24 34.07
N GLY A 875 7.08 47.26 34.86
CA GLY A 875 7.24 48.20 35.96
C GLY A 875 7.64 49.61 35.51
N ASP A 876 7.44 50.57 36.39
CA ASP A 876 7.93 51.94 36.22
C ASP A 876 9.41 52.03 36.62
N ALA A 877 10.31 52.06 35.63
CA ALA A 877 11.74 52.12 35.87
C ALA A 877 12.27 53.51 36.28
N ILE A 878 11.42 54.54 36.35
CA ILE A 878 11.83 55.92 36.62
C ILE A 878 11.36 56.31 38.01
N GLY A 879 12.29 56.47 38.96
CA GLY A 879 11.91 56.83 40.34
C GLY A 879 11.66 58.32 40.57
N SER A 880 11.90 59.18 39.58
CA SER A 880 11.94 60.63 39.76
C SER A 880 10.77 61.40 39.15
N ASP A 881 10.03 60.78 38.25
CA ASP A 881 8.85 61.37 37.60
C ASP A 881 7.61 61.29 38.49
N ALA A 882 6.54 61.94 38.05
CA ALA A 882 5.36 62.13 38.87
C ALA A 882 4.54 60.84 38.94
N PHE A 883 4.32 60.33 40.15
CA PHE A 883 3.52 59.13 40.35
C PHE A 883 2.01 59.47 40.41
N ASP A 884 1.26 59.00 39.42
CA ASP A 884 -0.21 58.97 39.42
C ASP A 884 -0.70 57.51 39.57
N PRO A 885 -1.25 57.12 40.75
CA PRO A 885 -1.63 55.73 40.99
C PRO A 885 -2.81 55.27 40.10
N SER A 886 -3.64 56.19 39.59
CA SER A 886 -4.80 55.83 38.78
C SER A 886 -4.44 55.34 37.38
N VAL A 887 -3.21 55.59 36.92
CA VAL A 887 -2.74 55.16 35.60
C VAL A 887 -2.57 53.64 35.58
N GLN A 888 -1.83 53.10 36.55
CA GLN A 888 -1.36 51.71 36.50
C GLN A 888 -2.06 50.76 37.50
N TRP A 889 -2.84 51.29 38.46
CA TRP A 889 -3.38 50.48 39.56
C TRP A 889 -4.91 50.47 39.61
N ASN A 890 -5.47 49.30 39.90
CA ASN A 890 -6.83 49.13 40.40
C ASN A 890 -6.83 49.24 41.92
N THR A 891 -7.95 49.69 42.50
CA THR A 891 -8.05 49.90 43.94
C THR A 891 -9.14 49.04 44.57
N PHE A 892 -8.88 48.56 45.78
CA PHE A 892 -9.75 47.74 46.60
C PHE A 892 -9.80 48.29 48.03
N ALA A 893 -10.85 47.90 48.76
CA ALA A 893 -11.04 48.32 50.14
C ALA A 893 -9.85 47.91 51.03
N ILE A 894 -9.59 48.69 52.08
CA ILE A 894 -8.60 48.37 53.11
C ILE A 894 -8.69 46.92 53.58
N ASP A 895 -7.54 46.29 53.82
CA ASP A 895 -7.40 44.89 54.26
C ASP A 895 -7.90 43.83 53.25
N THR A 896 -8.14 44.20 51.99
CA THR A 896 -8.38 43.20 50.93
C THR A 896 -7.07 42.45 50.64
N ILE A 897 -7.09 41.12 50.75
CA ILE A 897 -5.91 40.25 50.53
C ILE A 897 -6.19 39.14 49.50
N THR A 898 -7.31 39.22 48.77
CA THR A 898 -7.77 38.13 47.90
C THR A 898 -6.93 37.91 46.66
N GLY A 899 -6.10 38.88 46.24
CA GLY A 899 -5.11 38.71 45.17
C GLY A 899 -3.72 38.30 45.67
N LEU A 900 -3.42 38.52 46.95
CA LEU A 900 -2.07 38.37 47.47
C LEU A 900 -1.62 36.90 47.44
N GLY A 901 -0.47 36.64 46.83
CA GLY A 901 0.06 35.29 46.59
C GLY A 901 -0.30 34.73 45.21
N SER A 902 -0.93 35.50 44.32
CA SER A 902 -1.17 35.07 42.93
C SER A 902 -1.48 36.24 41.98
N HIS A 903 -0.85 36.26 40.80
CA HIS A 903 -1.16 37.23 39.74
C HIS A 903 -1.84 36.56 38.53
N ALA A 904 -2.88 35.76 38.78
CA ALA A 904 -3.53 34.91 37.75
C ALA A 904 -4.76 35.56 37.07
N THR A 905 -5.20 36.74 37.49
CA THR A 905 -6.50 37.32 37.10
C THR A 905 -6.47 38.17 35.83
N CYS A 906 -5.39 38.13 35.06
CA CYS A 906 -5.30 38.81 33.77
C CYS A 906 -5.48 37.82 32.63
N LYS A 907 -6.75 37.56 32.30
CA LYS A 907 -7.15 36.88 31.05
C LYS A 907 -7.64 37.91 30.05
#